data_AF-A0A5C8M2I2-F1
#
_entry.id   AF-A0A5C8M2I2-F1
#
_cell.length_a   1.000
_cell.length_b   1.000
_cell.length_c   1.000
_cell.angle_alpha   90.00
_cell.angle_beta   90.00
_cell.angle_gamma   90.00
#
_symmetry.space_group_name_H-M   'P 1'
#
loop_
_entity.id
_entity.type
_entity.pdbx_description
1 polymer ?
#
loop_
_entity_poly.entity_id
_entity_poly.type
_entity_poly.pdbx_seq_one_letter_code
_entity_poly.pdbx_strand_id
1 'polypeptide(L)'
;MTAHNKIQQQYFTRDREGIFRTSEGFDTVAKSQGLDNAFIKSVLHPYCVYKAPQELLARDESNSELYPKTLLVFHADSGELVIGRNVYIGTDFTGQRSASFTHQFIIPKELQEPFLREPNRLFCIRGFRSSYDIRDGKSIPELEDIDFDPVYRQEEQDRLLAEQGIDSRLFQQLIYTIMSSATNKRKVYIVLASDVSESAEKAKRLLEIIYRCVPYAFRRQLGFMTFNSEPEAKQNIHIVFVEQGGLRLPDRRIEKDYVFDFANQRFVNSELPGQDHPLLDWIWKFRNDKGRLDELFDFCEQALQGAVEPVALAIPTYYQLGTLYEIEQGNDGLYEKNRAGTMNSLLMYLDKGTVRQKPRFKELFIRLLRKDVSDVEGLPTADYFKSLIAYYALAEEGEQALLIQCFMIFLNRVAARTGEGIEKAAPLFDLLLQQSSLFGLVMKELQKQSAATAEQYVIYRMKQVSSVDQLKKEVGFWLTESENVSLQRFFTNEVLKKSNQLLQRDTRKRIEAAVSLHGYFAELPSLYGKKRYEDFCNQLKLEIKLKLLEELNLAQLSYEDVIALGFVVDPLDEDLYRHADKSKKQLLILIGILYCVLMLRPGEENDAVEALRGLGPVELENVQESIKRLLADRIDLTRFSSIPLAFYKPQAEQGLYHSLAYNYEGLLEFIRGSSVETDRVHDFIIWSASDSRFLDLKGGINPHYKASISKYFQLRDTRAFKDKLVRQKLLAINNESFAVLFRTIKLKQSGKFVRFFVRNKRRLVRNGLIAAPFIIILLFVFWNPMMNWMASFGPPPIIVVEPLPEKSPTMNLALKATVKGTAKNGLNVKMYVNGQYISNGAVDTTVMLHDGENLFDITGVNRGGKSSEIIRQKVMYSMPIPTLTHGPIPETTKNSSITISVSAKDTNDPSPTIYINGQSVGQGSISQTINLVAGENPIEIKAGNNFGKMSDTIKKTVKYDPGSAAAKK
;
A
#
# COMPACT_ATOMS: atom_id res chain seq x y z
N MET A 1 3.65 42.61 -35.74
CA MET A 1 3.12 42.97 -37.08
C MET A 1 3.23 41.72 -37.94
N THR A 2 2.20 40.89 -37.91
CA THR A 2 2.14 39.55 -38.54
C THR A 2 1.23 39.65 -39.76
N ALA A 3 1.72 39.17 -40.91
CA ALA A 3 1.04 39.29 -42.20
C ALA A 3 -0.40 38.76 -42.12
N HIS A 4 -1.36 39.60 -42.51
CA HIS A 4 -2.74 39.20 -42.74
C HIS A 4 -2.76 38.29 -43.97
N ASN A 5 -2.93 36.97 -43.79
CA ASN A 5 -3.22 36.07 -44.90
C ASN A 5 -4.67 36.32 -45.32
N LYS A 6 -4.85 37.07 -46.41
CA LYS A 6 -6.16 37.35 -47.02
C LYS A 6 -6.72 36.10 -47.71
N ILE A 7 -8.04 36.09 -47.95
CA ILE A 7 -8.70 35.06 -48.75
C ILE A 7 -8.23 35.18 -50.20
N GLN A 8 -7.75 34.07 -50.76
CA GLN A 8 -7.24 34.00 -52.13
C GLN A 8 -8.31 33.49 -53.10
N GLN A 9 -8.14 33.76 -54.39
CA GLN A 9 -9.07 33.38 -55.45
C GLN A 9 -8.38 32.69 -56.62
N GLN A 10 -9.11 31.80 -57.30
CA GLN A 10 -8.71 31.16 -58.55
C GLN A 10 -9.87 31.12 -59.55
N TYR A 11 -9.59 31.49 -60.81
CA TYR A 11 -10.47 31.24 -61.96
C TYR A 11 -9.83 30.20 -62.89
N PHE A 12 -10.56 29.14 -63.22
CA PHE A 12 -10.13 28.06 -64.09
C PHE A 12 -11.18 27.78 -65.16
N THR A 13 -10.74 27.71 -66.42
CA THR A 13 -11.60 27.42 -67.58
C THR A 13 -10.75 27.00 -68.77
N ARG A 14 -11.40 26.62 -69.87
CA ARG A 14 -10.74 26.43 -71.17
C ARG A 14 -10.60 27.77 -71.89
N ASP A 15 -9.37 28.16 -72.21
CA ASP A 15 -9.07 29.41 -72.93
C ASP A 15 -7.87 29.23 -73.88
N ARG A 16 -7.51 30.29 -74.63
CA ARG A 16 -6.39 30.37 -75.59
C ARG A 16 -5.04 30.14 -74.93
N GLU A 17 -4.91 30.57 -73.68
CA GLU A 17 -3.75 30.40 -72.82
C GLU A 17 -4.18 30.44 -71.34
N GLY A 18 -3.26 30.16 -70.43
CA GLY A 18 -3.47 30.28 -69.00
C GLY A 18 -2.21 30.76 -68.28
N ILE A 19 -2.17 30.51 -66.98
CA ILE A 19 -1.01 30.80 -66.13
C ILE A 19 0.10 29.77 -66.35
N PHE A 20 -0.25 28.52 -66.64
CA PHE A 20 0.69 27.40 -66.76
C PHE A 20 0.87 26.90 -68.19
N ARG A 21 -0.05 27.24 -69.09
CA ARG A 21 -0.01 26.86 -70.51
C ARG A 21 -0.04 28.09 -71.41
N THR A 22 0.73 28.05 -72.49
CA THR A 22 0.73 29.09 -73.55
C THR A 22 -0.06 28.67 -74.79
N SER A 23 -0.72 27.51 -74.73
CA SER A 23 -1.56 26.96 -75.79
C SER A 23 -2.97 26.70 -75.28
N GLU A 24 -3.91 26.55 -76.22
CA GLU A 24 -5.31 26.29 -75.94
C GLU A 24 -5.50 25.08 -75.01
N GLY A 25 -6.32 25.25 -73.97
CA GLY A 25 -6.71 24.15 -73.10
C GLY A 25 -7.31 24.62 -71.78
N PHE A 26 -7.71 23.65 -70.94
CA PHE A 26 -8.12 23.91 -69.57
C PHE A 26 -6.90 24.29 -68.72
N ASP A 27 -6.97 25.47 -68.11
CA ASP A 27 -5.94 25.97 -67.20
C ASP A 27 -6.52 27.02 -66.24
N THR A 28 -5.73 27.40 -65.24
CA THR A 28 -6.00 28.61 -64.45
C THR A 28 -5.77 29.83 -65.32
N VAL A 29 -6.80 30.66 -65.49
CA VAL A 29 -6.76 31.87 -66.33
C VAL A 29 -6.43 33.11 -65.51
N ALA A 30 -6.83 33.14 -64.24
CA ALA A 30 -6.45 34.17 -63.29
C ALA A 30 -6.38 33.64 -61.85
N LYS A 31 -5.52 34.24 -61.03
CA LYS A 31 -5.38 33.91 -59.60
C LYS A 31 -5.03 35.14 -58.77
N SER A 32 -5.23 35.06 -57.46
CA SER A 32 -4.67 36.04 -56.52
C SER A 32 -3.14 35.96 -56.49
N GLN A 33 -2.48 37.10 -56.26
CA GLN A 33 -1.01 37.17 -56.32
C GLN A 33 -0.34 36.27 -55.26
N GLY A 34 -0.89 36.23 -54.05
CA GLY A 34 -0.41 35.38 -52.95
C GLY A 34 -0.70 33.88 -53.11
N LEU A 35 -1.51 33.45 -54.08
CA LEU A 35 -1.86 32.03 -54.23
C LEU A 35 -0.72 31.24 -54.89
N ASP A 36 -0.17 30.25 -54.19
CA ASP A 36 0.97 29.47 -54.68
C ASP A 36 0.64 28.61 -55.91
N ASN A 37 1.59 28.56 -56.86
CA ASN A 37 1.42 27.83 -58.11
C ASN A 37 1.44 26.32 -57.94
N ALA A 38 2.23 25.79 -57.00
CA ALA A 38 2.26 24.35 -56.75
C ALA A 38 0.96 23.90 -56.08
N PHE A 39 0.48 24.68 -55.10
CA PHE A 39 -0.83 24.46 -54.46
C PHE A 39 -1.98 24.40 -55.47
N ILE A 40 -2.02 25.32 -56.44
CA ILE A 40 -3.04 25.30 -57.49
C ILE A 40 -3.01 23.97 -58.27
N LYS A 41 -1.82 23.52 -58.71
CA LYS A 41 -1.69 22.32 -59.53
C LYS A 41 -1.96 21.02 -58.76
N SER A 42 -1.49 20.92 -57.52
CA SER A 42 -1.60 19.69 -56.73
C SER A 42 -2.92 19.58 -55.97
N VAL A 43 -3.47 20.69 -55.48
CA VAL A 43 -4.64 20.70 -54.60
C VAL A 43 -5.91 21.14 -55.35
N LEU A 44 -5.86 22.21 -56.15
CA LEU A 44 -7.07 22.81 -56.72
C LEU A 44 -7.50 22.22 -58.06
N HIS A 45 -6.56 22.00 -58.98
CA HIS A 45 -6.82 21.44 -60.32
C HIS A 45 -7.59 20.11 -60.32
N PRO A 46 -7.34 19.14 -59.40
CA PRO A 46 -8.13 17.90 -59.34
C PRO A 46 -9.64 18.11 -59.14
N TYR A 47 -10.04 19.27 -58.61
CA TYR A 47 -11.44 19.63 -58.37
C TYR A 47 -12.02 20.59 -59.41
N CYS A 48 -11.22 21.06 -60.37
CA CYS A 48 -11.63 21.92 -61.48
C CYS A 48 -12.22 21.10 -62.64
N VAL A 49 -13.11 20.16 -62.32
CA VAL A 49 -13.76 19.26 -63.28
C VAL A 49 -15.27 19.34 -63.07
N TYR A 50 -15.99 19.53 -64.16
CA TYR A 50 -17.45 19.50 -64.19
C TYR A 50 -17.92 18.38 -65.12
N LYS A 51 -18.62 17.39 -64.55
CA LYS A 51 -19.28 16.32 -65.30
C LYS A 51 -20.73 16.71 -65.50
N ALA A 52 -21.09 17.01 -66.75
CA ALA A 52 -22.46 17.42 -67.09
C ALA A 52 -23.46 16.27 -66.87
N PRO A 53 -24.72 16.59 -66.51
CA PRO A 53 -25.75 15.58 -66.30
C PRO A 53 -26.01 14.75 -67.56
N GLN A 54 -26.12 13.44 -67.42
CA GLN A 54 -26.38 12.54 -68.54
C GLN A 54 -27.75 12.81 -69.16
N GLU A 55 -28.76 13.19 -68.36
CA GLU A 55 -30.09 13.53 -68.85
C GLU A 55 -30.07 14.72 -69.83
N LEU A 56 -29.34 15.79 -69.49
CA LEU A 56 -29.25 16.99 -70.33
C LEU A 56 -28.38 16.75 -71.58
N LEU A 57 -27.32 15.96 -71.44
CA LEU A 57 -26.49 15.57 -72.57
C LEU A 57 -27.26 14.68 -73.56
N ALA A 58 -28.07 13.75 -73.07
CA ALA A 58 -28.81 12.81 -73.92
C ALA A 58 -29.89 13.49 -74.79
N ARG A 59 -30.32 14.71 -74.43
CA ARG A 59 -31.30 15.50 -75.17
C ARG A 59 -30.70 16.70 -75.90
N ASP A 60 -29.38 16.80 -75.99
CA ASP A 60 -28.64 17.91 -76.63
C ASP A 60 -29.11 19.29 -76.13
N GLU A 61 -29.24 19.45 -74.81
CA GLU A 61 -29.72 20.71 -74.20
C GLU A 61 -28.77 21.89 -74.49
N SER A 62 -29.32 22.97 -75.03
CA SER A 62 -28.55 24.18 -75.38
C SER A 62 -28.59 25.26 -74.31
N ASN A 63 -29.61 25.25 -73.45
CA ASN A 63 -29.73 26.22 -72.38
C ASN A 63 -28.77 25.89 -71.22
N SER A 64 -27.67 26.64 -71.14
CA SER A 64 -26.66 26.47 -70.08
C SER A 64 -27.21 26.75 -68.66
N GLU A 65 -28.32 27.47 -68.52
CA GLU A 65 -28.92 27.76 -67.20
C GLU A 65 -29.57 26.53 -66.55
N LEU A 66 -29.96 25.53 -67.35
CA LEU A 66 -30.54 24.27 -66.86
C LEU A 66 -29.47 23.32 -66.29
N TYR A 67 -28.20 23.58 -66.54
CA TYR A 67 -27.11 22.78 -66.01
C TYR A 67 -26.85 23.15 -64.53
N PRO A 68 -26.75 22.15 -63.63
CA PRO A 68 -26.59 22.39 -62.21
C PRO A 68 -25.30 23.15 -61.89
N LYS A 69 -25.40 24.16 -61.02
CA LYS A 69 -24.24 24.88 -60.49
C LYS A 69 -23.71 24.12 -59.28
N THR A 70 -22.61 23.40 -59.45
CA THR A 70 -22.02 22.59 -58.36
C THR A 70 -21.29 23.47 -57.37
N LEU A 71 -21.73 23.49 -56.11
CA LEU A 71 -20.97 24.00 -54.97
C LEU A 71 -20.08 22.87 -54.44
N LEU A 72 -18.82 23.17 -54.19
CA LEU A 72 -17.80 22.27 -53.66
C LEU A 72 -17.16 22.89 -52.43
N VAL A 73 -17.03 22.14 -51.35
CA VAL A 73 -16.28 22.56 -50.15
C VAL A 73 -15.38 21.43 -49.71
N PHE A 74 -14.11 21.71 -49.41
CA PHE A 74 -13.20 20.74 -48.81
C PHE A 74 -12.09 21.43 -48.00
N HIS A 75 -11.49 20.67 -47.09
CA HIS A 75 -10.31 21.07 -46.35
C HIS A 75 -9.07 20.53 -47.05
N ALA A 76 -8.11 21.39 -47.36
CA ALA A 76 -6.83 20.97 -47.92
C ALA A 76 -5.98 20.31 -46.82
N ASP A 77 -5.07 19.41 -47.20
CA ASP A 77 -4.18 18.74 -46.24
C ASP A 77 -3.23 19.73 -45.52
N SER A 78 -3.00 20.91 -46.12
CA SER A 78 -2.27 22.04 -45.52
C SER A 78 -3.12 22.89 -44.56
N GLY A 79 -4.44 22.65 -44.48
CA GLY A 79 -5.35 23.23 -43.50
C GLY A 79 -6.22 24.39 -43.99
N GLU A 80 -6.10 24.80 -45.25
CA GLU A 80 -6.98 25.81 -45.86
C GLU A 80 -8.37 25.23 -46.17
N LEU A 81 -9.39 26.05 -46.00
CA LEU A 81 -10.75 25.75 -46.42
C LEU A 81 -10.97 26.26 -47.85
N VAL A 82 -11.31 25.36 -48.77
CA VAL A 82 -11.59 25.71 -50.17
C VAL A 82 -13.09 25.67 -50.42
N ILE A 83 -13.63 26.77 -50.97
CA ILE A 83 -15.02 26.89 -51.39
C ILE A 83 -15.07 27.18 -52.89
N GLY A 84 -15.56 26.24 -53.68
CA GLY A 84 -15.60 26.30 -55.13
C GLY A 84 -17.01 26.29 -55.72
N ARG A 85 -17.18 26.91 -56.88
CA ARG A 85 -18.36 26.75 -57.73
C ARG A 85 -17.95 26.40 -59.15
N ASN A 86 -18.46 25.28 -59.65
CA ASN A 86 -18.28 24.83 -61.02
C ASN A 86 -19.58 25.06 -61.80
N VAL A 87 -19.49 25.63 -63.00
CA VAL A 87 -20.64 25.87 -63.88
C VAL A 87 -20.34 25.40 -65.30
N TYR A 88 -21.38 24.91 -65.97
CA TYR A 88 -21.31 24.53 -67.38
C TYR A 88 -21.26 25.77 -68.28
N ILE A 89 -20.48 25.68 -69.35
CA ILE A 89 -20.39 26.70 -70.39
C ILE A 89 -20.74 26.04 -71.72
N GLY A 90 -21.87 26.41 -72.33
CA GLY A 90 -22.34 25.80 -73.58
C GLY A 90 -21.37 25.94 -74.75
N THR A 91 -20.66 27.07 -74.82
CA THR A 91 -19.62 27.30 -75.83
C THR A 91 -18.40 28.00 -75.22
N ASP A 92 -17.22 27.42 -75.42
CA ASP A 92 -15.93 28.01 -75.06
C ASP A 92 -15.57 29.22 -75.93
N PHE A 93 -14.35 29.74 -75.75
CA PHE A 93 -13.85 30.91 -76.48
C PHE A 93 -13.79 30.72 -78.02
N THR A 94 -13.87 29.47 -78.52
CA THR A 94 -13.92 29.17 -79.96
C THR A 94 -15.33 29.22 -80.51
N GLY A 95 -16.35 29.13 -79.66
CA GLY A 95 -17.75 29.00 -80.05
C GLY A 95 -18.15 27.59 -80.51
N GLN A 96 -17.23 26.61 -80.49
CA GLN A 96 -17.43 25.30 -81.13
C GLN A 96 -17.62 24.13 -80.16
N ARG A 97 -17.23 24.30 -78.89
CA ARG A 97 -17.21 23.20 -77.90
C ARG A 97 -17.72 23.70 -76.56
N SER A 98 -18.40 22.82 -75.82
CA SER A 98 -18.73 23.12 -74.43
C SER A 98 -17.49 23.08 -73.53
N ALA A 99 -17.51 23.87 -72.46
CA ALA A 99 -16.49 23.91 -71.43
C ALA A 99 -17.12 24.00 -70.02
N SER A 100 -16.28 24.27 -69.02
CA SER A 100 -16.74 24.58 -67.68
C SER A 100 -15.89 25.70 -67.08
N PHE A 101 -16.52 26.49 -66.21
CA PHE A 101 -15.85 27.55 -65.47
C PHE A 101 -15.88 27.21 -63.98
N THR A 102 -14.72 27.34 -63.33
CA THR A 102 -14.54 27.09 -61.90
C THR A 102 -14.04 28.37 -61.23
N HIS A 103 -14.74 28.82 -60.19
CA HIS A 103 -14.26 29.85 -59.27
C HIS A 103 -14.10 29.27 -57.88
N GLN A 104 -12.91 29.42 -57.28
CA GLN A 104 -12.61 28.95 -55.94
C GLN A 104 -12.10 30.09 -55.05
N PHE A 105 -12.60 30.12 -53.82
CA PHE A 105 -12.05 30.86 -52.69
C PHE A 105 -11.20 29.93 -51.83
N ILE A 106 -10.02 30.39 -51.43
CA ILE A 106 -9.10 29.67 -50.55
C ILE A 106 -8.99 30.48 -49.27
N ILE A 107 -9.60 29.96 -48.21
CA ILE A 107 -9.66 30.60 -46.89
C ILE A 107 -8.51 30.05 -46.04
N PRO A 108 -7.60 30.91 -45.58
CA PRO A 108 -6.52 30.51 -44.68
C PRO A 108 -7.05 29.85 -43.41
N LYS A 109 -6.28 28.93 -42.85
CA LYS A 109 -6.64 28.15 -41.65
C LYS A 109 -7.07 29.04 -40.48
N GLU A 110 -6.46 30.21 -40.32
CA GLU A 110 -6.75 31.15 -39.24
C GLU A 110 -8.10 31.86 -39.39
N LEU A 111 -8.66 31.88 -40.61
CA LEU A 111 -9.90 32.59 -40.95
C LEU A 111 -11.11 31.67 -41.15
N GLN A 112 -10.97 30.35 -40.99
CA GLN A 112 -12.04 29.40 -41.30
C GLN A 112 -13.19 29.37 -40.26
N GLU A 113 -12.91 29.63 -38.98
CA GLU A 113 -13.90 29.43 -37.89
C GLU A 113 -15.21 30.21 -38.10
N PRO A 114 -15.22 31.49 -38.52
CA PRO A 114 -16.45 32.19 -38.86
C PRO A 114 -17.29 31.50 -39.94
N PHE A 115 -16.66 30.87 -40.94
CA PHE A 115 -17.34 30.15 -42.01
C PHE A 115 -17.97 28.84 -41.53
N LEU A 116 -17.30 28.13 -40.63
CA LEU A 116 -17.79 26.88 -40.06
C LEU A 116 -18.94 27.12 -39.06
N ARG A 117 -18.92 28.26 -38.36
CA ARG A 117 -19.93 28.65 -37.38
C ARG A 117 -21.16 29.31 -37.99
N GLU A 118 -21.00 30.09 -39.06
CA GLU A 118 -22.10 30.70 -39.81
C GLU A 118 -22.28 30.04 -41.19
N PRO A 119 -23.19 29.06 -41.34
CA PRO A 119 -23.32 28.28 -42.58
C PRO A 119 -23.66 29.14 -43.80
N ASN A 120 -24.31 30.30 -43.65
CA ASN A 120 -24.60 31.18 -44.79
C ASN A 120 -23.34 31.67 -45.50
N ARG A 121 -22.20 31.74 -44.79
CA ARG A 121 -20.90 32.06 -45.40
C ARG A 121 -20.38 30.98 -46.35
N LEU A 122 -20.97 29.78 -46.35
CA LEU A 122 -20.67 28.69 -47.28
C LEU A 122 -21.75 28.57 -48.36
N PHE A 123 -23.02 28.58 -47.95
CA PHE A 123 -24.15 28.22 -48.81
C PHE A 123 -24.81 29.41 -49.53
N CYS A 124 -24.60 30.63 -49.04
CA CYS A 124 -25.29 31.83 -49.50
C CYS A 124 -24.34 32.91 -50.06
N ILE A 125 -23.18 32.50 -50.59
CA ILE A 125 -22.17 33.39 -51.17
C ILE A 125 -22.71 34.09 -52.43
N ARG A 126 -22.57 35.42 -52.48
CA ARG A 126 -22.96 36.27 -53.63
C ARG A 126 -21.80 36.55 -54.59
N GLY A 127 -20.55 36.39 -54.14
CA GLY A 127 -19.34 36.77 -54.88
C GLY A 127 -18.89 35.83 -56.01
N PHE A 128 -19.58 34.72 -56.29
CA PHE A 128 -19.09 33.78 -57.30
C PHE A 128 -19.25 34.30 -58.74
N ARG A 129 -18.19 34.17 -59.56
CA ARG A 129 -18.23 34.37 -61.02
C ARG A 129 -18.65 33.12 -61.79
N SER A 130 -19.11 33.32 -63.02
CA SER A 130 -19.49 32.23 -63.95
C SER A 130 -18.74 32.29 -65.28
N SER A 131 -17.96 33.32 -65.50
CA SER A 131 -17.11 33.52 -66.68
C SER A 131 -15.99 34.48 -66.31
N TYR A 132 -14.95 34.52 -67.15
CA TYR A 132 -13.85 35.47 -67.05
C TYR A 132 -13.27 35.71 -68.44
N ASP A 133 -12.88 36.96 -68.73
CA ASP A 133 -12.16 37.31 -69.94
C ASP A 133 -10.67 37.43 -69.61
N ILE A 134 -9.84 36.55 -70.16
CA ILE A 134 -8.40 36.55 -69.90
C ILE A 134 -7.71 37.87 -70.29
N ARG A 135 -8.33 38.67 -71.16
CA ARG A 135 -7.85 40.02 -71.54
C ARG A 135 -7.88 41.02 -70.39
N ASP A 136 -8.68 40.76 -69.36
CA ASP A 136 -8.75 41.58 -68.14
C ASP A 136 -7.51 41.36 -67.22
N GLY A 137 -6.64 40.41 -67.58
CA GLY A 137 -5.37 40.13 -66.90
C GLY A 137 -5.35 38.77 -66.20
N LYS A 138 -4.17 38.37 -65.71
CA LYS A 138 -3.99 37.07 -65.00
C LYS A 138 -4.01 37.19 -63.47
N SER A 139 -4.19 38.40 -62.95
CA SER A 139 -4.15 38.70 -61.51
C SER A 139 -5.51 39.22 -61.04
N ILE A 140 -6.07 38.60 -60.01
CA ILE A 140 -7.33 38.98 -59.38
C ILE A 140 -7.10 39.38 -57.91
N PRO A 141 -7.97 40.21 -57.30
CA PRO A 141 -7.73 40.73 -55.96
C PRO A 141 -7.74 39.63 -54.88
N GLU A 142 -7.03 39.90 -53.80
CA GLU A 142 -7.19 39.17 -52.53
C GLU A 142 -8.32 39.82 -51.74
N LEU A 143 -9.07 39.02 -50.98
CA LEU A 143 -10.26 39.47 -50.26
C LEU A 143 -10.04 39.44 -48.75
N GLU A 144 -10.57 40.44 -48.05
CA GLU A 144 -10.66 40.42 -46.58
C GLU A 144 -11.79 39.50 -46.11
N ASP A 145 -12.88 39.44 -46.88
CA ASP A 145 -14.07 38.64 -46.59
C ASP A 145 -14.86 38.34 -47.86
N ILE A 146 -15.80 37.39 -47.78
CA ILE A 146 -16.68 36.99 -48.90
C ILE A 146 -18.10 37.49 -48.62
N ASP A 147 -18.69 38.22 -49.57
CA ASP A 147 -20.10 38.68 -49.47
C ASP A 147 -21.08 37.50 -49.52
N PHE A 148 -22.06 37.50 -48.61
CA PHE A 148 -23.06 36.44 -48.47
C PHE A 148 -24.42 37.00 -48.04
N ASP A 149 -25.48 36.24 -48.30
CA ASP A 149 -26.82 36.57 -47.80
C ASP A 149 -27.01 36.07 -46.36
N PRO A 150 -27.25 36.93 -45.36
CA PRO A 150 -27.44 36.50 -43.98
C PRO A 150 -28.85 35.94 -43.71
N VAL A 151 -29.79 36.06 -44.65
CA VAL A 151 -31.19 35.65 -44.42
C VAL A 151 -31.31 34.12 -44.46
N TYR A 152 -31.80 33.54 -43.36
CA TYR A 152 -32.19 32.14 -43.29
C TYR A 152 -33.72 32.01 -43.34
N ARG A 153 -34.25 31.32 -44.36
CA ARG A 153 -35.71 31.18 -44.57
C ARG A 153 -36.22 29.83 -44.06
N GLN A 154 -36.56 29.77 -42.78
CA GLN A 154 -36.96 28.53 -42.10
C GLN A 154 -38.11 27.78 -42.79
N GLU A 155 -39.21 28.47 -43.13
CA GLU A 155 -40.39 27.82 -43.74
C GLU A 155 -40.08 27.12 -45.06
N GLU A 156 -39.13 27.66 -45.82
CA GLU A 156 -38.70 27.07 -47.08
C GLU A 156 -37.92 25.76 -46.84
N GLN A 157 -37.23 25.64 -45.71
CA GLN A 157 -36.42 24.48 -45.38
C GLN A 157 -37.28 23.30 -44.89
N ASP A 158 -38.27 23.53 -44.02
CA ASP A 158 -39.20 22.47 -43.60
C ASP A 158 -40.05 21.96 -44.79
N ARG A 159 -40.43 22.85 -45.72
CA ARG A 159 -41.08 22.44 -46.98
C ARG A 159 -40.19 21.51 -47.79
N LEU A 160 -38.89 21.81 -47.92
CA LEU A 160 -37.94 20.96 -48.63
C LEU A 160 -37.82 19.55 -48.00
N LEU A 161 -37.76 19.46 -46.66
CA LEU A 161 -37.73 18.16 -45.98
C LEU A 161 -39.01 17.36 -46.27
N ALA A 162 -40.17 18.00 -46.22
CA ALA A 162 -41.44 17.37 -46.51
C ALA A 162 -41.56 16.94 -47.99
N GLU A 163 -41.13 17.78 -48.93
CA GLU A 163 -41.11 17.49 -50.37
C GLU A 163 -40.24 16.27 -50.71
N GLN A 164 -39.12 16.10 -50.01
CA GLN A 164 -38.21 14.95 -50.19
C GLN A 164 -38.61 13.72 -49.36
N GLY A 165 -39.70 13.79 -48.58
CA GLY A 165 -40.14 12.70 -47.71
C GLY A 165 -39.20 12.41 -46.53
N ILE A 166 -38.44 13.40 -46.08
CA ILE A 166 -37.48 13.28 -44.98
C ILE A 166 -38.21 13.49 -43.65
N ASP A 167 -38.58 12.38 -43.00
CA ASP A 167 -39.12 12.39 -41.65
C ASP A 167 -38.02 12.50 -40.57
N SER A 168 -38.46 12.54 -39.30
CA SER A 168 -37.55 12.60 -38.15
C SER A 168 -36.48 11.50 -38.18
N ARG A 169 -36.86 10.28 -38.51
CA ARG A 169 -35.95 9.13 -38.43
C ARG A 169 -34.92 9.19 -39.55
N LEU A 170 -35.35 9.46 -40.78
CA LEU A 170 -34.45 9.63 -41.93
C LEU A 170 -33.50 10.82 -41.74
N PHE A 171 -33.99 11.92 -41.16
CA PHE A 171 -33.14 13.06 -40.84
C PHE A 171 -32.05 12.69 -39.83
N GLN A 172 -32.40 11.97 -38.75
CA GLN A 172 -31.43 11.51 -37.76
C GLN A 172 -30.41 10.54 -38.37
N GLN A 173 -30.85 9.64 -39.26
CA GLN A 173 -29.96 8.76 -40.04
C GLN A 173 -28.98 9.56 -40.92
N LEU A 174 -29.44 10.62 -41.59
CA LEU A 174 -28.59 11.51 -42.37
C LEU A 174 -27.52 12.17 -41.48
N ILE A 175 -27.92 12.78 -40.36
CA ILE A 175 -26.96 13.43 -39.44
C ILE A 175 -25.93 12.41 -38.93
N TYR A 176 -26.37 11.23 -38.47
CA TYR A 176 -25.48 10.20 -37.95
C TYR A 176 -24.48 9.71 -39.02
N THR A 177 -24.95 9.40 -40.23
CA THR A 177 -24.08 8.91 -41.31
C THR A 177 -23.09 9.97 -41.77
N ILE A 178 -23.48 11.26 -41.78
CA ILE A 178 -22.60 12.37 -42.11
C ILE A 178 -21.52 12.57 -41.04
N MET A 179 -21.89 12.57 -39.76
CA MET A 179 -20.92 12.58 -38.65
C MET A 179 -19.98 11.38 -38.73
N SER A 180 -20.51 10.19 -39.05
CA SER A 180 -19.70 8.97 -39.17
C SER A 180 -18.74 9.03 -40.37
N SER A 181 -19.18 9.58 -41.50
CA SER A 181 -18.38 9.73 -42.72
C SER A 181 -17.17 10.63 -42.47
N ALA A 182 -17.32 11.70 -41.68
CA ALA A 182 -16.21 12.58 -41.29
C ALA A 182 -15.10 11.87 -40.48
N THR A 183 -15.36 10.68 -39.93
CA THR A 183 -14.40 9.92 -39.11
C THR A 183 -13.89 8.64 -39.75
N ASN A 184 -14.53 8.21 -40.83
CA ASN A 184 -14.19 6.97 -41.51
C ASN A 184 -13.95 7.24 -42.99
N LYS A 185 -13.60 6.21 -43.77
CA LYS A 185 -13.33 6.37 -45.20
C LYS A 185 -14.57 6.25 -46.08
N ARG A 186 -15.76 6.03 -45.48
CA ARG A 186 -17.01 5.83 -46.23
C ARG A 186 -17.58 7.17 -46.67
N LYS A 187 -18.18 7.21 -47.84
CA LYS A 187 -18.86 8.39 -48.41
C LYS A 187 -20.36 8.33 -48.16
N VAL A 188 -21.00 9.49 -48.23
CA VAL A 188 -22.46 9.62 -48.21
C VAL A 188 -22.91 10.08 -49.60
N TYR A 189 -23.53 9.18 -50.35
CA TYR A 189 -24.13 9.50 -51.65
C TYR A 189 -25.61 9.80 -51.48
N ILE A 190 -26.05 10.95 -51.99
CA ILE A 190 -27.43 11.41 -51.87
C ILE A 190 -28.02 11.65 -53.26
N VAL A 191 -29.17 11.06 -53.54
CA VAL A 191 -29.96 11.34 -54.76
C VAL A 191 -31.29 11.94 -54.32
N LEU A 192 -31.59 13.15 -54.80
CA LEU A 192 -32.84 13.85 -54.52
C LEU A 192 -33.90 13.51 -55.55
N ALA A 193 -35.16 13.51 -55.12
CA ALA A 193 -36.32 13.43 -56.00
C ALA A 193 -36.61 14.83 -56.57
N SER A 194 -35.93 15.20 -57.65
CA SER A 194 -36.06 16.53 -58.27
C SER A 194 -35.61 16.52 -59.73
N ASP A 195 -36.12 17.48 -60.51
CA ASP A 195 -35.60 17.78 -61.85
C ASP A 195 -34.10 18.10 -61.80
N VAL A 196 -33.36 17.68 -62.82
CA VAL A 196 -31.91 17.85 -62.92
C VAL A 196 -31.48 19.31 -62.81
N SER A 197 -32.29 20.26 -63.31
CA SER A 197 -32.01 21.70 -63.26
C SER A 197 -32.13 22.30 -61.85
N GLU A 198 -32.94 21.70 -61.00
CA GLU A 198 -33.14 22.12 -59.61
C GLU A 198 -32.26 21.34 -58.61
N SER A 199 -31.68 20.23 -59.06
CA SER A 199 -30.98 19.24 -58.21
C SER A 199 -29.89 19.85 -57.33
N ALA A 200 -29.00 20.66 -57.90
CA ALA A 200 -27.90 21.29 -57.17
C ALA A 200 -28.37 22.35 -56.17
N GLU A 201 -29.44 23.08 -56.48
CA GLU A 201 -29.99 24.09 -55.58
C GLU A 201 -30.71 23.45 -54.40
N LYS A 202 -31.52 22.41 -54.65
CA LYS A 202 -32.15 21.61 -53.58
C LYS A 202 -31.09 20.89 -52.73
N ALA A 203 -30.03 20.35 -53.34
CA ALA A 203 -28.90 19.76 -52.64
C ALA A 203 -28.20 20.76 -51.73
N LYS A 204 -27.92 21.97 -52.24
CA LYS A 204 -27.32 23.06 -51.45
C LYS A 204 -28.19 23.42 -50.24
N ARG A 205 -29.51 23.56 -50.43
CA ARG A 205 -30.46 23.88 -49.37
C ARG A 205 -30.56 22.77 -48.32
N LEU A 206 -30.72 21.50 -48.74
CA LEU A 206 -30.74 20.37 -47.81
C LEU A 206 -29.44 20.29 -47.01
N LEU A 207 -28.30 20.48 -47.68
CA LEU A 207 -27.01 20.44 -47.03
C LEU A 207 -26.81 21.60 -46.06
N GLU A 208 -27.35 22.78 -46.33
CA GLU A 208 -27.37 23.89 -45.38
C GLU A 208 -28.13 23.52 -44.08
N ILE A 209 -29.32 22.89 -44.21
CA ILE A 209 -30.10 22.40 -43.05
C ILE A 209 -29.26 21.40 -42.24
N ILE A 210 -28.66 20.42 -42.91
CA ILE A 210 -27.87 19.38 -42.27
C ILE A 210 -26.63 20.01 -41.59
N TYR A 211 -25.90 20.87 -42.28
CA TYR A 211 -24.66 21.46 -41.79
C TYR A 211 -24.91 22.29 -40.52
N ARG A 212 -26.05 23.01 -40.46
CA ARG A 212 -26.53 23.71 -39.25
C ARG A 212 -26.76 22.78 -38.06
N CYS A 213 -27.10 21.53 -38.31
CA CYS A 213 -27.40 20.51 -37.31
C CYS A 213 -26.19 19.66 -36.90
N VAL A 214 -25.02 19.85 -37.51
CA VAL A 214 -23.81 19.08 -37.21
C VAL A 214 -22.90 19.86 -36.25
N PRO A 215 -22.28 19.24 -35.22
CA PRO A 215 -21.37 19.94 -34.31
C PRO A 215 -20.09 20.46 -34.99
N TYR A 216 -19.50 21.54 -34.46
CA TYR A 216 -18.37 22.25 -35.08
C TYR A 216 -17.13 21.37 -35.34
N ALA A 217 -16.80 20.45 -34.44
CA ALA A 217 -15.65 19.54 -34.66
C ALA A 217 -15.79 18.71 -35.94
N PHE A 218 -17.00 18.25 -36.28
CA PHE A 218 -17.24 17.53 -37.53
C PHE A 218 -17.24 18.47 -38.74
N ARG A 219 -17.77 19.70 -38.60
CA ARG A 219 -17.73 20.72 -39.67
C ARG A 219 -16.30 21.03 -40.14
N ARG A 220 -15.31 20.98 -39.23
CA ARG A 220 -13.88 21.14 -39.53
C ARG A 220 -13.27 20.02 -40.38
N GLN A 221 -13.95 18.89 -40.51
CA GLN A 221 -13.52 17.76 -41.33
C GLN A 221 -14.39 17.61 -42.59
N LEU A 222 -15.65 18.05 -42.51
CA LEU A 222 -16.61 17.84 -43.57
C LEU A 222 -16.27 18.60 -44.86
N GLY A 223 -16.31 17.85 -45.95
CA GLY A 223 -16.25 18.37 -47.31
C GLY A 223 -17.36 17.72 -48.13
N PHE A 224 -17.82 18.41 -49.17
CA PHE A 224 -19.03 18.05 -49.87
C PHE A 224 -19.11 18.61 -51.28
N MET A 225 -19.96 18.02 -52.11
CA MET A 225 -20.32 18.56 -53.42
C MET A 225 -21.82 18.43 -53.69
N THR A 226 -22.46 19.48 -54.21
CA THR A 226 -23.92 19.55 -54.39
C THR A 226 -24.41 18.92 -55.69
N PHE A 227 -23.52 18.49 -56.59
CA PHE A 227 -23.90 17.74 -57.79
C PHE A 227 -22.70 17.03 -58.43
N ASN A 228 -22.87 15.76 -58.81
CA ASN A 228 -22.05 14.99 -59.73
C ASN A 228 -22.93 14.07 -60.58
N SER A 229 -22.53 13.75 -61.81
CA SER A 229 -23.30 12.83 -62.67
C SER A 229 -23.25 11.37 -62.20
N GLU A 230 -22.20 10.99 -61.48
CA GLU A 230 -21.96 9.61 -61.03
C GLU A 230 -21.35 9.61 -59.61
N PRO A 231 -21.46 8.51 -58.84
CA PRO A 231 -20.77 8.41 -57.56
C PRO A 231 -19.26 8.39 -57.77
N GLU A 232 -18.56 9.36 -57.19
CA GLU A 232 -17.11 9.48 -57.31
C GLU A 232 -16.46 9.74 -55.95
N ALA A 233 -15.52 8.87 -55.58
CA ALA A 233 -14.77 9.02 -54.35
C ALA A 233 -13.62 10.01 -54.54
N LYS A 234 -13.81 11.25 -54.07
CA LYS A 234 -12.75 12.27 -54.01
C LYS A 234 -12.15 12.36 -52.60
N GLN A 235 -10.86 12.70 -52.53
CA GLN A 235 -10.20 12.97 -51.26
C GLN A 235 -10.88 14.18 -50.58
N ASN A 236 -10.95 14.18 -49.25
CA ASN A 236 -11.53 15.25 -48.41
C ASN A 236 -13.01 15.63 -48.71
N ILE A 237 -13.68 14.93 -49.63
CA ILE A 237 -15.13 15.04 -49.91
C ILE A 237 -15.86 13.88 -49.27
N HIS A 238 -16.75 14.16 -48.34
CA HIS A 238 -17.48 13.19 -47.54
C HIS A 238 -18.90 12.96 -48.09
N ILE A 239 -19.54 14.04 -48.56
CA ILE A 239 -20.92 14.02 -49.05
C ILE A 239 -20.93 14.35 -50.54
N VAL A 240 -21.60 13.52 -51.34
CA VAL A 240 -21.71 13.72 -52.79
C VAL A 240 -23.17 13.57 -53.19
N PHE A 241 -23.75 14.65 -53.71
CA PHE A 241 -25.05 14.58 -54.37
C PHE A 241 -24.88 14.07 -55.80
N VAL A 242 -25.68 13.08 -56.18
CA VAL A 242 -25.57 12.37 -57.46
C VAL A 242 -26.85 12.57 -58.28
N GLU A 243 -26.69 12.69 -59.59
CA GLU A 243 -27.80 12.70 -60.56
C GLU A 243 -28.74 11.49 -60.38
N GLN A 244 -30.04 11.72 -60.59
CA GLN A 244 -31.03 10.65 -60.58
C GLN A 244 -30.68 9.57 -61.61
N GLY A 245 -30.69 8.30 -61.19
CA GLY A 245 -30.27 7.18 -62.03
C GLY A 245 -28.75 6.94 -62.09
N GLY A 246 -27.93 7.82 -61.50
CA GLY A 246 -26.48 7.66 -61.40
C GLY A 246 -26.02 6.54 -60.45
N LEU A 247 -26.88 6.14 -59.49
CA LEU A 247 -26.61 5.06 -58.54
C LEU A 247 -27.10 3.69 -59.06
N ARG A 248 -26.24 3.01 -59.82
CA ARG A 248 -26.47 1.62 -60.25
C ARG A 248 -26.09 0.67 -59.12
N LEU A 249 -27.01 -0.18 -58.66
CA LEU A 249 -26.71 -1.26 -57.71
C LEU A 249 -27.08 -2.62 -58.32
N PRO A 250 -26.25 -3.67 -58.16
CA PRO A 250 -25.03 -3.69 -57.34
C PRO A 250 -23.82 -3.02 -58.03
N ASP A 251 -23.24 -2.00 -57.41
CA ASP A 251 -21.92 -1.45 -57.75
C ASP A 251 -21.00 -1.68 -56.54
N ARG A 252 -20.04 -2.59 -56.72
CA ARG A 252 -19.07 -2.99 -55.68
C ARG A 252 -18.24 -1.81 -55.17
N ARG A 253 -18.16 -0.70 -55.91
CA ARG A 253 -17.41 0.50 -55.51
C ARG A 253 -18.08 1.29 -54.39
N ILE A 254 -19.41 1.23 -54.28
CA ILE A 254 -20.20 2.01 -53.30
C ILE A 254 -20.99 1.14 -52.31
N GLU A 255 -20.88 -0.18 -52.40
CA GLU A 255 -21.61 -1.14 -51.54
C GLU A 255 -21.33 -0.94 -50.04
N LYS A 256 -20.12 -0.49 -49.70
CA LYS A 256 -19.70 -0.22 -48.31
C LYS A 256 -20.01 1.20 -47.84
N ASP A 257 -20.41 2.08 -48.76
CA ASP A 257 -20.71 3.48 -48.49
C ASP A 257 -22.16 3.67 -48.03
N TYR A 258 -22.47 4.88 -47.56
CA TYR A 258 -23.83 5.26 -47.18
C TYR A 258 -24.57 5.77 -48.42
N VAL A 259 -25.79 5.28 -48.64
CA VAL A 259 -26.62 5.70 -49.77
C VAL A 259 -27.97 6.16 -49.27
N PHE A 260 -28.36 7.37 -49.69
CA PHE A 260 -29.70 7.93 -49.51
C PHE A 260 -30.27 8.27 -50.88
N ASP A 261 -31.01 7.33 -51.46
CA ASP A 261 -31.66 7.47 -52.75
C ASP A 261 -33.14 7.80 -52.53
N PHE A 262 -33.44 9.09 -52.34
CA PHE A 262 -34.79 9.58 -52.06
C PHE A 262 -35.71 9.41 -53.27
N ALA A 263 -35.16 9.50 -54.49
CA ALA A 263 -35.92 9.25 -55.72
C ALA A 263 -36.51 7.83 -55.78
N ASN A 264 -35.79 6.83 -55.26
CA ASN A 264 -36.22 5.43 -55.25
C ASN A 264 -36.59 4.90 -53.85
N GLN A 265 -36.65 5.76 -52.82
CA GLN A 265 -36.85 5.39 -51.41
C GLN A 265 -35.93 4.26 -50.92
N ARG A 266 -34.65 4.30 -51.33
CA ARG A 266 -33.66 3.26 -51.04
C ARG A 266 -32.54 3.80 -50.17
N PHE A 267 -32.37 3.23 -48.99
CA PHE A 267 -31.38 3.66 -48.00
C PHE A 267 -30.46 2.48 -47.63
N VAL A 268 -29.14 2.64 -47.83
CA VAL A 268 -28.15 1.57 -47.64
C VAL A 268 -27.15 1.98 -46.56
N ASN A 269 -26.85 1.06 -45.64
CA ASN A 269 -25.96 1.26 -44.50
C ASN A 269 -26.36 2.41 -43.55
N SER A 270 -27.61 2.88 -43.58
CA SER A 270 -28.08 4.07 -42.87
C SER A 270 -28.71 3.81 -41.50
N GLU A 271 -28.68 2.57 -41.00
CA GLU A 271 -29.29 2.20 -39.72
C GLU A 271 -28.60 2.90 -38.53
N LEU A 272 -29.41 3.39 -37.58
CA LEU A 272 -28.90 3.97 -36.34
C LEU A 272 -28.50 2.86 -35.36
N PRO A 273 -27.36 2.99 -34.65
CA PRO A 273 -26.93 1.99 -33.68
C PRO A 273 -27.61 2.16 -32.31
N GLY A 274 -28.29 1.13 -31.82
CA GLY A 274 -28.94 1.17 -30.50
C GLY A 274 -30.37 1.72 -30.56
N GLN A 275 -30.90 2.13 -29.40
CA GLN A 275 -32.30 2.62 -29.28
C GLN A 275 -32.39 4.08 -28.84
N ASP A 276 -31.42 4.59 -28.07
CA ASP A 276 -31.46 5.95 -27.52
C ASP A 276 -30.46 6.88 -28.22
N HIS A 277 -30.93 8.03 -28.69
CA HIS A 277 -30.12 9.02 -29.41
C HIS A 277 -30.37 10.47 -28.93
N PRO A 278 -30.06 10.81 -27.66
CA PRO A 278 -30.42 12.10 -27.07
C PRO A 278 -29.98 13.32 -27.88
N LEU A 279 -28.76 13.27 -28.45
CA LEU A 279 -28.26 14.33 -29.33
C LEU A 279 -29.13 14.48 -30.59
N LEU A 280 -29.45 13.38 -31.26
CA LEU A 280 -30.20 13.41 -32.52
C LEU A 280 -31.65 13.81 -32.29
N ASP A 281 -32.23 13.43 -31.16
CA ASP A 281 -33.55 13.86 -30.71
C ASP A 281 -33.59 15.36 -30.43
N TRP A 282 -32.57 15.87 -29.73
CA TRP A 282 -32.40 17.31 -29.48
C TRP A 282 -32.22 18.10 -30.78
N ILE A 283 -31.33 17.64 -31.67
CA ILE A 283 -31.10 18.24 -32.98
C ILE A 283 -32.40 18.30 -33.78
N TRP A 284 -33.15 17.19 -33.87
CA TRP A 284 -34.42 17.19 -34.59
C TRP A 284 -35.43 18.19 -34.03
N LYS A 285 -35.55 18.24 -32.69
CA LYS A 285 -36.45 19.14 -31.98
C LYS A 285 -36.11 20.62 -32.20
N PHE A 286 -34.83 20.97 -32.23
CA PHE A 286 -34.34 22.34 -32.31
C PHE A 286 -33.66 22.70 -33.64
N ARG A 287 -33.83 21.90 -34.70
CA ARG A 287 -33.21 22.12 -36.03
C ARG A 287 -33.42 23.51 -36.62
N ASN A 288 -34.51 24.16 -36.23
CA ASN A 288 -34.90 25.49 -36.69
C ASN A 288 -34.50 26.63 -35.72
N ASP A 289 -34.04 26.29 -34.52
CA ASP A 289 -33.59 27.24 -33.50
C ASP A 289 -32.06 27.26 -33.47
N LYS A 290 -31.49 28.15 -34.30
CA LYS A 290 -30.03 28.32 -34.40
C LYS A 290 -29.40 28.60 -33.03
N GLY A 291 -30.03 29.44 -32.22
CA GLY A 291 -29.49 29.84 -30.92
C GLY A 291 -29.30 28.64 -29.99
N ARG A 292 -30.31 27.78 -29.88
CA ARG A 292 -30.22 26.56 -29.05
C ARG A 292 -29.22 25.54 -29.56
N LEU A 293 -29.10 25.38 -30.87
CA LEU A 293 -28.09 24.48 -31.45
C LEU A 293 -26.67 25.01 -31.23
N ASP A 294 -26.46 26.32 -31.43
CA ASP A 294 -25.17 26.96 -31.20
C ASP A 294 -24.75 26.83 -29.72
N GLU A 295 -25.67 27.04 -28.77
CA GLU A 295 -25.40 26.86 -27.33
C GLU A 295 -25.00 25.43 -26.95
N LEU A 296 -25.64 24.42 -27.57
CA LEU A 296 -25.28 23.00 -27.42
C LEU A 296 -23.89 22.73 -28.02
N PHE A 297 -23.61 23.21 -29.23
CA PHE A 297 -22.32 22.97 -29.86
C PHE A 297 -21.19 23.70 -29.14
N ASP A 298 -21.43 24.88 -28.58
CA ASP A 298 -20.48 25.58 -27.72
C ASP A 298 -20.26 24.85 -26.39
N PHE A 299 -21.30 24.23 -25.82
CA PHE A 299 -21.14 23.33 -24.68
C PHE A 299 -20.21 22.15 -25.03
N CYS A 300 -20.39 21.53 -26.20
CA CYS A 300 -19.52 20.46 -26.68
C CYS A 300 -18.07 20.93 -26.91
N GLU A 301 -17.86 22.09 -27.54
CA GLU A 301 -16.52 22.65 -27.77
C GLU A 301 -15.79 22.90 -26.45
N GLN A 302 -16.48 23.47 -25.45
CA GLN A 302 -15.89 23.67 -24.13
C GLN A 302 -15.52 22.34 -23.46
N ALA A 303 -16.39 21.32 -23.56
CA ALA A 303 -16.12 20.01 -23.00
C ALA A 303 -14.88 19.34 -23.61
N LEU A 304 -14.74 19.46 -24.93
CA LEU A 304 -13.71 18.82 -25.74
C LEU A 304 -12.46 19.67 -25.93
N GLN A 305 -12.39 20.83 -25.28
CA GLN A 305 -11.19 21.64 -25.26
C GLN A 305 -10.00 20.84 -24.69
N GLY A 306 -8.93 20.73 -25.48
CA GLY A 306 -7.74 19.95 -25.16
C GLY A 306 -7.86 18.43 -25.41
N ALA A 307 -9.00 17.95 -25.92
CA ALA A 307 -9.17 16.55 -26.28
C ALA A 307 -8.40 16.20 -27.56
N VAL A 308 -7.91 14.96 -27.65
CA VAL A 308 -7.32 14.43 -28.89
C VAL A 308 -8.40 14.19 -29.94
N GLU A 309 -8.03 14.34 -31.21
CA GLU A 309 -8.95 14.26 -32.36
C GLU A 309 -9.85 13.01 -32.39
N PRO A 310 -9.37 11.78 -32.11
CA PRO A 310 -10.24 10.60 -32.10
C PRO A 310 -11.37 10.67 -31.06
N VAL A 311 -11.13 11.34 -29.93
CA VAL A 311 -12.14 11.54 -28.88
C VAL A 311 -13.10 12.66 -29.26
N ALA A 312 -12.56 13.75 -29.82
CA ALA A 312 -13.35 14.90 -30.27
C ALA A 312 -14.30 14.59 -31.43
N LEU A 313 -14.03 13.54 -32.20
CA LEU A 313 -14.86 13.10 -33.32
C LEU A 313 -15.69 11.84 -33.02
N ALA A 314 -15.63 11.29 -31.79
CA ALA A 314 -16.41 10.11 -31.44
C ALA A 314 -17.89 10.45 -31.20
N ILE A 315 -18.81 9.93 -32.02
CA ILE A 315 -20.25 10.16 -31.89
C ILE A 315 -20.81 9.84 -30.48
N PRO A 316 -20.43 8.73 -29.81
CA PRO A 316 -20.90 8.44 -28.46
C PRO A 316 -20.60 9.56 -27.43
N THR A 317 -19.49 10.27 -27.61
CA THR A 317 -19.13 11.44 -26.78
C THR A 317 -20.20 12.52 -26.86
N TYR A 318 -20.78 12.76 -28.05
CA TYR A 318 -21.82 13.77 -28.22
C TYR A 318 -23.18 13.34 -27.69
N TYR A 319 -23.48 12.04 -27.63
CA TYR A 319 -24.69 11.54 -26.94
C TYR A 319 -24.60 11.77 -25.42
N GLN A 320 -23.43 11.52 -24.85
CA GLN A 320 -23.15 11.82 -23.45
C GLN A 320 -23.22 13.33 -23.18
N LEU A 321 -22.57 14.16 -24.00
CA LEU A 321 -22.61 15.61 -23.86
C LEU A 321 -24.00 16.20 -24.07
N GLY A 322 -24.78 15.68 -25.00
CA GLY A 322 -26.19 16.06 -25.19
C GLY A 322 -27.01 15.80 -23.93
N THR A 323 -26.84 14.64 -23.30
CA THR A 323 -27.49 14.31 -22.02
C THR A 323 -27.08 15.28 -20.90
N LEU A 324 -25.80 15.63 -20.80
CA LEU A 324 -25.30 16.59 -19.81
C LEU A 324 -25.84 18.00 -20.06
N TYR A 325 -25.91 18.44 -21.32
CA TYR A 325 -26.50 19.72 -21.69
C TYR A 325 -27.99 19.76 -21.35
N GLU A 326 -28.76 18.71 -21.61
CA GLU A 326 -30.17 18.65 -21.19
C GLU A 326 -30.33 18.79 -19.67
N ILE A 327 -29.46 18.15 -18.89
CA ILE A 327 -29.44 18.30 -17.42
C ILE A 327 -29.11 19.75 -17.04
N GLU A 328 -28.13 20.37 -17.70
CA GLU A 328 -27.79 21.80 -17.53
C GLU A 328 -28.99 22.71 -17.80
N GLN A 329 -29.77 22.41 -18.84
CA GLN A 329 -30.98 23.14 -19.22
C GLN A 329 -32.19 22.87 -18.29
N GLY A 330 -32.00 22.11 -17.21
CA GLY A 330 -33.00 21.92 -16.15
C GLY A 330 -33.80 20.62 -16.24
N ASN A 331 -33.43 19.68 -17.13
CA ASN A 331 -34.04 18.35 -17.16
C ASN A 331 -33.49 17.45 -16.05
N ASP A 332 -33.80 17.81 -14.80
CA ASP A 332 -33.30 17.13 -13.60
C ASP A 332 -33.76 15.66 -13.51
N GLY A 333 -34.83 15.27 -14.20
CA GLY A 333 -35.29 13.88 -14.26
C GLY A 333 -34.27 12.93 -14.90
N LEU A 334 -33.43 13.42 -15.82
CA LEU A 334 -32.31 12.65 -16.38
C LEU A 334 -31.22 12.42 -15.33
N TYR A 335 -30.94 13.44 -14.52
CA TYR A 335 -29.98 13.33 -13.43
C TYR A 335 -30.44 12.36 -12.35
N GLU A 336 -31.71 12.45 -11.93
CA GLU A 336 -32.28 11.63 -10.85
C GLU A 336 -32.28 10.13 -11.18
N LYS A 337 -32.44 9.77 -12.47
CA LYS A 337 -32.34 8.38 -12.95
C LYS A 337 -30.94 7.77 -12.77
N ASN A 338 -29.89 8.58 -12.83
CA ASN A 338 -28.50 8.11 -12.73
C ASN A 338 -27.54 9.19 -12.19
N ARG A 339 -27.65 9.47 -10.87
CA ARG A 339 -26.85 10.50 -10.20
C ARG A 339 -25.35 10.24 -10.29
N ALA A 340 -24.93 9.03 -9.91
CA ALA A 340 -23.52 8.62 -9.92
C ALA A 340 -22.92 8.62 -11.32
N GLY A 341 -23.64 8.08 -12.31
CA GLY A 341 -23.21 8.09 -13.70
C GLY A 341 -23.03 9.50 -14.24
N THR A 342 -23.97 10.41 -13.96
CA THR A 342 -23.87 11.82 -14.40
C THR A 342 -22.65 12.52 -13.79
N MET A 343 -22.40 12.36 -12.49
CA MET A 343 -21.23 12.95 -11.84
C MET A 343 -19.92 12.42 -12.42
N ASN A 344 -19.83 11.12 -12.68
CA ASN A 344 -18.68 10.53 -13.35
C ASN A 344 -18.53 11.03 -14.80
N SER A 345 -19.64 11.16 -15.53
CA SER A 345 -19.65 11.72 -16.88
C SER A 345 -19.12 13.15 -16.94
N LEU A 346 -19.42 13.99 -15.94
CA LEU A 346 -18.84 15.33 -15.85
C LEU A 346 -17.31 15.28 -15.63
N LEU A 347 -16.86 14.37 -14.77
CA LEU A 347 -15.44 14.21 -14.45
C LEU A 347 -14.60 13.70 -15.63
N MET A 348 -15.20 13.01 -16.60
CA MET A 348 -14.49 12.61 -17.82
C MET A 348 -13.95 13.82 -18.62
N TYR A 349 -14.56 15.00 -18.46
CA TYR A 349 -14.18 16.21 -19.16
C TYR A 349 -13.43 17.21 -18.27
N LEU A 350 -13.23 16.91 -16.98
CA LEU A 350 -12.57 17.78 -16.01
C LEU A 350 -11.23 17.17 -15.56
N ASP A 351 -10.14 17.91 -15.76
CA ASP A 351 -8.82 17.57 -15.23
C ASP A 351 -8.15 18.79 -14.58
N LYS A 352 -7.01 18.60 -13.89
CA LYS A 352 -6.32 19.69 -13.17
C LYS A 352 -5.87 20.84 -14.07
N GLY A 353 -5.56 20.57 -15.34
CA GLY A 353 -5.12 21.57 -16.31
C GLY A 353 -6.29 22.28 -17.00
N THR A 354 -7.44 21.62 -17.16
CA THR A 354 -8.58 22.13 -17.93
C THR A 354 -9.77 22.60 -17.10
N VAL A 355 -9.85 22.25 -15.80
CA VAL A 355 -11.01 22.60 -14.94
C VAL A 355 -11.32 24.11 -14.92
N ARG A 356 -10.29 24.97 -14.95
CA ARG A 356 -10.46 26.44 -14.99
C ARG A 356 -10.99 26.96 -16.31
N GLN A 357 -10.79 26.21 -17.39
CA GLN A 357 -11.23 26.58 -18.74
C GLN A 357 -12.65 26.08 -19.04
N LYS A 358 -13.23 25.28 -18.15
CA LYS A 358 -14.55 24.63 -18.31
C LYS A 358 -15.56 25.05 -17.21
N PRO A 359 -15.85 26.35 -17.02
CA PRO A 359 -16.75 26.86 -15.97
C PRO A 359 -18.14 26.23 -15.98
N ARG A 360 -18.76 25.97 -17.16
CA ARG A 360 -20.11 25.38 -17.21
C ARG A 360 -20.18 24.00 -16.56
N PHE A 361 -19.15 23.18 -16.75
CA PHE A 361 -19.06 21.84 -16.16
C PHE A 361 -18.83 21.90 -14.64
N LYS A 362 -17.98 22.83 -14.20
CA LYS A 362 -17.74 23.13 -12.78
C LYS A 362 -19.06 23.57 -12.09
N GLU A 363 -19.73 24.56 -12.67
CA GLU A 363 -21.00 25.08 -12.16
C GLU A 363 -22.10 24.02 -12.14
N LEU A 364 -22.18 23.19 -13.19
CA LEU A 364 -23.13 22.08 -13.25
C LEU A 364 -22.86 21.04 -12.16
N PHE A 365 -21.61 20.64 -11.95
CA PHE A 365 -21.24 19.71 -10.87
C PHE A 365 -21.64 20.26 -9.50
N ILE A 366 -21.32 21.52 -9.22
CA ILE A 366 -21.66 22.17 -7.94
C ILE A 366 -23.17 22.34 -7.76
N ARG A 367 -23.91 22.69 -8.84
CA ARG A 367 -25.39 22.79 -8.80
C ARG A 367 -26.02 21.45 -8.43
N LEU A 368 -25.59 20.37 -9.07
CA LEU A 368 -26.09 19.02 -8.83
C LEU A 368 -25.72 18.53 -7.42
N LEU A 369 -24.50 18.80 -6.96
CA LEU A 369 -24.08 18.50 -5.60
C LEU A 369 -24.97 19.20 -4.56
N ARG A 370 -25.25 20.50 -4.75
CA ARG A 370 -26.16 21.26 -3.87
C ARG A 370 -27.59 20.70 -3.89
N LYS A 371 -28.07 20.23 -5.04
CA LYS A 371 -29.37 19.56 -5.16
C LYS A 371 -29.40 18.28 -4.31
N ASP A 372 -28.38 17.43 -4.39
CA ASP A 372 -28.33 16.19 -3.58
C ASP A 372 -28.16 16.45 -2.08
N VAL A 373 -27.39 17.48 -1.73
CA VAL A 373 -27.30 17.90 -0.33
C VAL A 373 -28.64 18.43 0.15
N SER A 374 -29.47 19.03 -0.69
CA SER A 374 -30.81 19.49 -0.30
C SER A 374 -31.83 18.35 -0.23
N ASP A 375 -31.60 17.25 -0.95
CA ASP A 375 -32.41 16.03 -0.89
C ASP A 375 -32.12 15.24 0.40
N VAL A 376 -32.97 15.40 1.40
CA VAL A 376 -32.82 14.76 2.73
C VAL A 376 -33.05 13.24 2.65
N GLU A 377 -33.81 12.75 1.67
CA GLU A 377 -34.11 11.33 1.52
C GLU A 377 -33.07 10.58 0.68
N GLY A 378 -32.35 11.29 -0.19
CA GLY A 378 -31.26 10.73 -0.99
C GLY A 378 -30.05 10.30 -0.14
N LEU A 379 -29.63 9.04 -0.30
CA LEU A 379 -28.36 8.54 0.22
C LEU A 379 -27.36 8.39 -0.93
N PRO A 380 -26.07 8.76 -0.73
CA PRO A 380 -25.08 8.55 -1.76
C PRO A 380 -24.78 7.05 -1.91
N THR A 381 -24.60 6.62 -3.15
CA THR A 381 -23.96 5.33 -3.44
C THR A 381 -22.45 5.47 -3.30
N ALA A 382 -21.74 4.34 -3.17
CA ALA A 382 -20.28 4.35 -3.14
C ALA A 382 -19.66 5.01 -4.38
N ASP A 383 -20.24 4.76 -5.57
CA ASP A 383 -19.71 5.34 -6.82
C ASP A 383 -19.96 6.84 -6.92
N TYR A 384 -21.11 7.33 -6.44
CA TYR A 384 -21.34 8.77 -6.32
C TYR A 384 -20.32 9.42 -5.37
N PHE A 385 -20.07 8.78 -4.22
CA PHE A 385 -19.12 9.26 -3.22
C PHE A 385 -17.68 9.32 -3.78
N LYS A 386 -17.28 8.33 -4.59
CA LYS A 386 -16.00 8.35 -5.33
C LYS A 386 -15.91 9.52 -6.31
N SER A 387 -16.99 9.85 -7.02
CA SER A 387 -17.01 11.02 -7.91
C SER A 387 -16.73 12.31 -7.13
N LEU A 388 -17.28 12.45 -5.93
CA LEU A 388 -17.00 13.62 -5.08
C LEU A 388 -15.54 13.68 -4.63
N ILE A 389 -14.94 12.54 -4.28
CA ILE A 389 -13.51 12.46 -3.91
C ILE A 389 -12.63 12.82 -5.12
N ALA A 390 -12.97 12.31 -6.30
CA ALA A 390 -12.25 12.63 -7.53
C ALA A 390 -12.35 14.13 -7.86
N TYR A 391 -13.52 14.73 -7.70
CA TYR A 391 -13.70 16.17 -7.89
C TYR A 391 -12.94 17.00 -6.85
N TYR A 392 -12.89 16.57 -5.58
CA TYR A 392 -12.14 17.26 -4.51
C TYR A 392 -10.66 17.48 -4.88
N ALA A 393 -10.05 16.54 -5.60
CA ALA A 393 -8.67 16.64 -6.08
C ALA A 393 -8.47 17.70 -7.18
N LEU A 394 -9.55 18.14 -7.84
CA LEU A 394 -9.58 19.15 -8.89
C LEU A 394 -10.07 20.52 -8.39
N ALA A 395 -10.81 20.53 -7.29
CA ALA A 395 -11.58 21.67 -6.81
C ALA A 395 -10.71 22.76 -6.15
N GLU A 396 -11.18 24.00 -6.22
CA GLU A 396 -10.54 25.14 -5.54
C GLU A 396 -10.89 25.18 -4.04
N GLU A 397 -10.15 25.97 -3.25
CA GLU A 397 -10.27 25.97 -1.77
C GLU A 397 -11.71 26.16 -1.27
N GLY A 398 -12.47 27.08 -1.87
CA GLY A 398 -13.88 27.31 -1.51
C GLY A 398 -14.79 26.11 -1.82
N GLU A 399 -14.49 25.35 -2.87
CA GLU A 399 -15.25 24.18 -3.29
C GLU A 399 -14.86 22.95 -2.47
N GLN A 400 -13.58 22.83 -2.11
CA GLN A 400 -13.10 21.83 -1.16
C GLN A 400 -13.80 21.97 0.18
N ALA A 401 -13.97 23.20 0.68
CA ALA A 401 -14.74 23.46 1.90
C ALA A 401 -16.20 23.00 1.78
N LEU A 402 -16.86 23.27 0.64
CA LEU A 402 -18.21 22.78 0.36
C LEU A 402 -18.26 21.24 0.34
N LEU A 403 -17.33 20.58 -0.35
CA LEU A 403 -17.28 19.11 -0.44
C LEU A 403 -17.07 18.46 0.94
N ILE A 404 -16.22 19.03 1.80
CA ILE A 404 -16.04 18.55 3.18
C ILE A 404 -17.37 18.58 3.95
N GLN A 405 -18.14 19.67 3.83
CA GLN A 405 -19.48 19.76 4.41
C GLN A 405 -20.43 18.70 3.82
N CYS A 406 -20.37 18.47 2.51
CA CYS A 406 -21.20 17.47 1.84
C CYS A 406 -20.88 16.05 2.32
N PHE A 407 -19.59 15.68 2.38
CA PHE A 407 -19.16 14.37 2.91
C PHE A 407 -19.68 14.15 4.32
N MET A 408 -19.53 15.14 5.19
CA MET A 408 -20.05 15.09 6.55
C MET A 408 -21.57 14.87 6.58
N ILE A 409 -22.35 15.68 5.84
CA ILE A 409 -23.81 15.57 5.77
C ILE A 409 -24.22 14.16 5.32
N PHE A 410 -23.60 13.67 4.26
CA PHE A 410 -23.91 12.36 3.71
C PHE A 410 -23.55 11.20 4.66
N LEU A 411 -22.38 11.24 5.28
CA LEU A 411 -21.97 10.23 6.26
C LEU A 411 -22.92 10.22 7.47
N ASN A 412 -23.31 11.40 7.97
CA ASN A 412 -24.29 11.52 9.05
C ASN A 412 -25.66 10.94 8.65
N ARG A 413 -26.16 11.24 7.44
CA ARG A 413 -27.44 10.69 6.94
C ARG A 413 -27.44 9.17 6.87
N VAL A 414 -26.37 8.57 6.34
CA VAL A 414 -26.24 7.12 6.25
C VAL A 414 -26.17 6.50 7.64
N ALA A 415 -25.40 7.10 8.54
CA ALA A 415 -25.25 6.61 9.91
C ALA A 415 -26.53 6.71 10.75
N ALA A 416 -27.33 7.77 10.56
CA ALA A 416 -28.51 8.05 11.40
C ALA A 416 -29.77 7.23 11.04
N ARG A 417 -29.80 6.49 9.92
CA ARG A 417 -31.05 5.91 9.40
C ARG A 417 -31.56 4.63 10.10
N THR A 418 -30.70 3.87 10.80
CA THR A 418 -31.09 2.60 11.48
C THR A 418 -30.13 2.24 12.62
N GLY A 419 -30.48 1.25 13.46
CA GLY A 419 -29.58 0.72 14.52
C GLY A 419 -28.23 0.19 14.02
N GLU A 420 -28.18 -0.31 12.78
CA GLU A 420 -26.98 -0.75 12.03
C GLU A 420 -26.42 0.35 11.10
N GLY A 421 -26.85 1.61 11.25
CA GLY A 421 -26.57 2.68 10.28
C GLY A 421 -25.07 2.94 10.10
N ILE A 422 -24.28 2.82 11.17
CA ILE A 422 -22.83 3.04 11.10
C ILE A 422 -22.10 1.94 10.31
N GLU A 423 -22.58 0.70 10.34
CA GLU A 423 -22.00 -0.42 9.59
C GLU A 423 -22.20 -0.21 8.08
N LYS A 424 -23.31 0.42 7.68
CA LYS A 424 -23.56 0.84 6.30
C LYS A 424 -22.76 2.09 5.89
N ALA A 425 -22.44 2.98 6.83
CA ALA A 425 -21.62 4.17 6.58
C ALA A 425 -20.11 3.84 6.50
N ALA A 426 -19.66 2.79 7.18
CA ALA A 426 -18.24 2.42 7.26
C ALA A 426 -17.54 2.29 5.89
N PRO A 427 -18.11 1.62 4.87
CA PRO A 427 -17.49 1.58 3.54
C PRO A 427 -17.27 2.96 2.90
N LEU A 428 -18.09 3.97 3.23
CA LEU A 428 -17.89 5.34 2.73
C LEU A 428 -16.74 6.03 3.45
N PHE A 429 -16.55 5.79 4.74
CA PHE A 429 -15.35 6.24 5.45
C PHE A 429 -14.09 5.58 4.88
N ASP A 430 -14.14 4.29 4.54
CA ASP A 430 -13.00 3.57 3.98
C ASP A 430 -12.55 4.13 2.62
N LEU A 431 -13.47 4.69 1.83
CA LEU A 431 -13.11 5.45 0.62
C LEU A 431 -12.33 6.73 0.95
N LEU A 432 -12.67 7.44 2.03
CA LEU A 432 -11.93 8.63 2.47
C LEU A 432 -10.56 8.26 3.04
N LEU A 433 -10.40 7.09 3.66
CA LEU A 433 -9.11 6.63 4.20
C LEU A 433 -8.03 6.47 3.13
N GLN A 434 -8.42 6.29 1.86
CA GLN A 434 -7.47 6.31 0.74
C GLN A 434 -6.85 7.69 0.52
N GLN A 435 -7.39 8.74 1.16
CA GLN A 435 -6.95 10.13 1.13
C GLN A 435 -6.85 10.67 2.57
N SER A 436 -5.83 10.24 3.32
CA SER A 436 -5.60 10.56 4.75
C SER A 436 -5.89 12.02 5.14
N SER A 437 -5.42 12.99 4.35
CA SER A 437 -5.63 14.41 4.62
C SER A 437 -7.12 14.80 4.55
N LEU A 438 -7.85 14.30 3.55
CA LEU A 438 -9.28 14.54 3.40
C LEU A 438 -10.07 13.85 4.53
N PHE A 439 -9.71 12.61 4.89
CA PHE A 439 -10.33 11.91 6.00
C PHE A 439 -10.22 12.70 7.31
N GLY A 440 -9.02 13.20 7.64
CA GLY A 440 -8.80 14.01 8.85
C GLY A 440 -9.63 15.29 8.88
N LEU A 441 -9.77 15.98 7.74
CA LEU A 441 -10.61 17.17 7.60
C LEU A 441 -12.10 16.86 7.76
N VAL A 442 -12.59 15.80 7.11
CA VAL A 442 -13.99 15.36 7.22
C VAL A 442 -14.30 14.93 8.66
N MET A 443 -13.41 14.17 9.31
CA MET A 443 -13.58 13.76 10.70
C MET A 443 -13.59 14.96 11.67
N LYS A 444 -12.75 15.98 11.41
CA LYS A 444 -12.76 17.22 12.20
C LYS A 444 -14.10 17.94 12.12
N GLU A 445 -14.64 18.11 10.91
CA GLU A 445 -15.95 18.76 10.74
C GLU A 445 -17.10 17.89 11.26
N LEU A 446 -17.03 16.58 11.07
CA LEU A 446 -18.01 15.63 11.61
C LEU A 446 -18.03 15.67 13.14
N GLN A 447 -16.87 15.70 13.80
CA GLN A 447 -16.80 15.85 15.25
C GLN A 447 -17.43 17.17 15.74
N LYS A 448 -17.25 18.25 14.98
CA LYS A 448 -17.75 19.58 15.34
C LYS A 448 -19.27 19.69 15.21
N GLN A 449 -19.87 19.11 14.18
CA GLN A 449 -21.29 19.31 13.85
C GLN A 449 -22.17 18.07 14.07
N SER A 450 -21.58 16.88 14.16
CA SER A 450 -22.27 15.59 14.30
C SER A 450 -21.42 14.60 15.11
N ALA A 451 -21.02 15.00 16.31
CA ALA A 451 -20.15 14.21 17.20
C ALA A 451 -20.62 12.76 17.39
N ALA A 452 -21.92 12.53 17.50
CA ALA A 452 -22.49 11.19 17.66
C ALA A 452 -22.08 10.23 16.52
N THR A 453 -22.03 10.69 15.27
CA THR A 453 -21.62 9.86 14.13
C THR A 453 -20.13 9.54 14.17
N ALA A 454 -19.30 10.53 14.52
CA ALA A 454 -17.86 10.33 14.69
C ALA A 454 -17.57 9.31 15.81
N GLU A 455 -18.26 9.45 16.94
CA GLU A 455 -18.20 8.52 18.07
C GLU A 455 -18.63 7.10 17.68
N GLN A 456 -19.75 6.96 16.97
CA GLN A 456 -20.22 5.66 16.48
C GLN A 456 -19.21 5.00 15.55
N TYR A 457 -18.55 5.76 14.67
CA TYR A 457 -17.52 5.21 13.78
C TYR A 457 -16.29 4.72 14.54
N VAL A 458 -15.83 5.48 15.55
CA VAL A 458 -14.75 5.06 16.46
C VAL A 458 -15.15 3.76 17.18
N ILE A 459 -16.37 3.69 17.72
CA ILE A 459 -16.88 2.49 18.40
C ILE A 459 -16.93 1.30 17.42
N TYR A 460 -17.39 1.51 16.19
CA TYR A 460 -17.44 0.49 15.15
C TYR A 460 -16.04 -0.09 14.86
N ARG A 461 -15.02 0.76 14.72
CA ARG A 461 -13.63 0.30 14.51
C ARG A 461 -13.06 -0.38 15.76
N MET A 462 -13.30 0.19 16.94
CA MET A 462 -12.85 -0.40 18.22
C MET A 462 -13.48 -1.77 18.46
N LYS A 463 -14.74 -2.03 18.05
CA LYS A 463 -15.35 -3.36 18.14
C LYS A 463 -14.54 -4.45 17.40
N GLN A 464 -13.90 -4.11 16.29
CA GLN A 464 -13.11 -5.04 15.47
C GLN A 464 -11.74 -5.37 16.08
N VAL A 465 -11.28 -4.58 17.06
CA VAL A 465 -10.03 -4.83 17.78
C VAL A 465 -10.18 -6.04 18.70
N SER A 466 -9.32 -7.03 18.47
CA SER A 466 -9.37 -8.34 19.12
C SER A 466 -8.11 -8.70 19.93
N SER A 467 -7.00 -7.95 19.76
CA SER A 467 -5.72 -8.15 20.45
C SER A 467 -5.10 -6.83 20.92
N VAL A 468 -4.13 -6.93 21.84
CA VAL A 468 -3.35 -5.78 22.33
C VAL A 468 -2.61 -5.06 21.20
N ASP A 469 -1.99 -5.80 20.29
CA ASP A 469 -1.27 -5.18 19.16
C ASP A 469 -2.20 -4.47 18.19
N GLN A 470 -3.40 -5.01 17.96
CA GLN A 470 -4.43 -4.32 17.18
C GLN A 470 -4.90 -3.04 17.87
N LEU A 471 -5.04 -3.04 19.21
CA LEU A 471 -5.41 -1.84 19.96
C LEU A 471 -4.34 -0.75 19.84
N LYS A 472 -3.05 -1.11 19.97
CA LYS A 472 -1.94 -0.16 19.79
C LYS A 472 -1.95 0.47 18.39
N LYS A 473 -2.17 -0.35 17.36
CA LYS A 473 -2.28 0.14 15.97
C LYS A 473 -3.47 1.07 15.78
N GLU A 474 -4.63 0.72 16.35
CA GLU A 474 -5.84 1.54 16.23
C GLU A 474 -5.69 2.87 16.99
N VAL A 475 -5.08 2.89 18.17
CA VAL A 475 -4.75 4.13 18.88
C VAL A 475 -3.78 4.98 18.06
N GLY A 476 -2.70 4.38 17.54
CA GLY A 476 -1.74 5.07 16.68
C GLY A 476 -2.36 5.66 15.40
N PHE A 477 -3.32 4.96 14.80
CA PHE A 477 -4.10 5.42 13.67
C PHE A 477 -4.87 6.71 14.01
N TRP A 478 -5.64 6.73 15.10
CA TRP A 478 -6.43 7.91 15.47
C TRP A 478 -5.56 9.11 15.85
N LEU A 479 -4.41 8.89 16.49
CA LEU A 479 -3.45 9.95 16.81
C LEU A 479 -2.82 10.61 15.58
N THR A 480 -2.76 9.87 14.46
CA THR A 480 -2.14 10.32 13.21
C THR A 480 -3.17 10.92 12.26
N GLU A 481 -4.28 10.20 12.03
CA GLU A 481 -5.26 10.54 10.99
C GLU A 481 -6.33 11.54 11.48
N SER A 482 -6.65 11.55 12.78
CA SER A 482 -7.64 12.49 13.32
C SER A 482 -7.38 12.87 14.78
N GLU A 483 -6.39 13.74 14.95
CA GLU A 483 -5.98 14.24 16.27
C GLU A 483 -7.12 14.89 17.09
N ASN A 484 -8.11 15.50 16.43
CA ASN A 484 -9.23 16.12 17.15
C ASN A 484 -10.12 15.09 17.86
N VAL A 485 -10.23 13.89 17.29
CA VAL A 485 -10.99 12.77 17.87
C VAL A 485 -10.23 12.16 19.04
N SER A 486 -8.92 11.94 18.90
CA SER A 486 -8.10 11.31 19.94
C SER A 486 -8.01 12.13 21.23
N LEU A 487 -8.24 13.44 21.16
CA LEU A 487 -8.26 14.36 22.31
C LEU A 487 -9.61 14.41 23.04
N GLN A 488 -10.64 13.74 22.54
CA GLN A 488 -11.96 13.74 23.18
C GLN A 488 -12.04 12.72 24.31
N ARG A 489 -12.78 13.06 25.37
CA ARG A 489 -12.99 12.16 26.53
C ARG A 489 -13.61 10.81 26.14
N PHE A 490 -14.51 10.80 25.16
CA PHE A 490 -15.15 9.56 24.70
C PHE A 490 -14.12 8.56 24.14
N PHE A 491 -13.10 9.06 23.44
CA PHE A 491 -12.06 8.22 22.85
C PHE A 491 -11.26 7.53 23.96
N THR A 492 -10.87 8.27 25.00
CA THR A 492 -10.23 7.72 26.20
C THR A 492 -11.07 6.62 26.84
N ASN A 493 -12.38 6.84 26.99
CA ASN A 493 -13.28 5.87 27.58
C ASN A 493 -13.42 4.59 26.74
N GLU A 494 -13.49 4.70 25.41
CA GLU A 494 -13.57 3.51 24.54
C GLU A 494 -12.24 2.74 24.47
N VAL A 495 -11.10 3.42 24.48
CA VAL A 495 -9.78 2.77 24.60
C VAL A 495 -9.65 2.05 25.94
N LEU A 496 -10.10 2.67 27.04
CA LEU A 496 -10.08 2.05 28.37
C LEU A 496 -10.98 0.81 28.42
N LYS A 497 -12.21 0.93 27.94
CA LYS A 497 -13.18 -0.17 27.84
C LYS A 497 -12.61 -1.34 27.03
N LYS A 498 -11.99 -1.07 25.88
CA LYS A 498 -11.35 -2.11 25.06
C LYS A 498 -10.13 -2.72 25.75
N SER A 499 -9.29 -1.91 26.40
CA SER A 499 -8.16 -2.39 27.20
C SER A 499 -8.63 -3.38 28.28
N ASN A 500 -9.68 -3.01 29.02
CA ASN A 500 -10.26 -3.85 30.05
C ASN A 500 -10.81 -5.17 29.49
N GLN A 501 -11.52 -5.13 28.35
CA GLN A 501 -11.99 -6.35 27.67
C GLN A 501 -10.84 -7.28 27.28
N LEU A 502 -9.72 -6.73 26.77
CA LEU A 502 -8.56 -7.51 26.38
C LEU A 502 -7.85 -8.13 27.58
N LEU A 503 -7.74 -7.42 28.71
CA LEU A 503 -7.17 -7.94 29.97
C LEU A 503 -8.01 -9.08 30.58
N GLN A 504 -9.32 -9.09 30.31
CA GLN A 504 -10.24 -10.12 30.81
C GLN A 504 -10.35 -11.33 29.88
N ARG A 505 -9.94 -11.22 28.62
CA ARG A 505 -10.13 -12.27 27.60
C ARG A 505 -9.30 -13.53 27.87
N ASP A 506 -8.04 -13.38 28.30
CA ASP A 506 -7.14 -14.49 28.59
C ASP A 506 -6.44 -14.26 29.94
N THR A 507 -6.93 -14.93 30.98
CA THR A 507 -6.40 -14.83 32.34
C THR A 507 -4.92 -15.23 32.41
N ARG A 508 -4.43 -16.12 31.54
CA ARG A 508 -3.02 -16.56 31.54
C ARG A 508 -2.07 -15.52 30.96
N LYS A 509 -2.56 -14.67 30.05
CA LYS A 509 -1.77 -13.62 29.40
C LYS A 509 -2.08 -12.22 29.91
N ARG A 510 -2.86 -12.11 30.98
CA ARG A 510 -3.28 -10.83 31.54
C ARG A 510 -2.11 -9.93 31.94
N ILE A 511 -1.13 -10.49 32.63
CA ILE A 511 0.05 -9.73 33.10
C ILE A 511 0.86 -9.26 31.89
N GLU A 512 1.11 -10.14 30.93
CA GLU A 512 1.77 -9.80 29.65
C GLU A 512 1.04 -8.67 28.90
N ALA A 513 -0.29 -8.77 28.78
CA ALA A 513 -1.13 -7.76 28.15
C ALA A 513 -1.07 -6.41 28.88
N ALA A 514 -1.12 -6.41 30.23
CA ALA A 514 -1.03 -5.21 31.04
C ALA A 514 0.34 -4.53 30.94
N VAL A 515 1.44 -5.30 31.00
CA VAL A 515 2.80 -4.80 30.78
C VAL A 515 2.93 -4.19 29.39
N SER A 516 2.43 -4.88 28.37
CA SER A 516 2.50 -4.46 26.98
C SER A 516 1.72 -3.16 26.71
N LEU A 517 0.53 -3.01 27.29
CA LEU A 517 -0.27 -1.79 27.18
C LEU A 517 0.33 -0.64 28.01
N HIS A 518 0.76 -0.91 29.25
CA HIS A 518 1.39 0.09 30.11
C HIS A 518 2.65 0.69 29.47
N GLY A 519 3.55 -0.17 28.98
CA GLY A 519 4.76 0.27 28.28
C GLY A 519 4.45 1.12 27.04
N TYR A 520 3.46 0.70 26.24
CA TYR A 520 3.02 1.48 25.09
C TYR A 520 2.54 2.90 25.48
N PHE A 521 1.65 3.02 26.47
CA PHE A 521 1.17 4.34 26.91
C PHE A 521 2.23 5.16 27.64
N ALA A 522 3.25 4.52 28.24
CA ALA A 522 4.39 5.23 28.82
C ALA A 522 5.28 5.87 27.74
N GLU A 523 5.49 5.19 26.62
CA GLU A 523 6.34 5.68 25.52
C GLU A 523 5.59 6.60 24.54
N LEU A 524 4.26 6.50 24.47
CA LEU A 524 3.43 7.19 23.48
C LEU A 524 3.63 8.73 23.43
N PRO A 525 3.68 9.48 24.55
CA PRO A 525 3.92 10.92 24.50
C PRO A 525 5.26 11.28 23.86
N SER A 526 6.29 10.46 24.09
CA SER A 526 7.64 10.60 23.52
C SER A 526 7.66 10.26 22.03
N LEU A 527 6.98 9.17 21.63
CA LEU A 527 6.90 8.72 20.23
C LEU A 527 6.29 9.77 19.31
N TYR A 528 5.27 10.50 19.78
CA TYR A 528 4.58 11.52 18.99
C TYR A 528 4.98 12.97 19.34
N GLY A 529 5.92 13.15 20.29
CA GLY A 529 6.46 14.46 20.68
C GLY A 529 5.42 15.45 21.22
N LYS A 530 4.34 14.96 21.85
CA LYS A 530 3.15 15.77 22.18
C LYS A 530 2.74 15.60 23.64
N LYS A 531 3.13 16.57 24.47
CA LYS A 531 2.80 16.60 25.92
C LYS A 531 1.29 16.55 26.22
N ARG A 532 0.44 17.02 25.32
CA ARG A 532 -1.03 16.98 25.49
C ARG A 532 -1.61 15.58 25.62
N TYR A 533 -0.86 14.53 25.26
CA TYR A 533 -1.28 13.14 25.47
C TYR A 533 -0.89 12.58 26.84
N GLU A 534 -0.11 13.32 27.65
CA GLU A 534 0.33 12.86 28.97
C GLU A 534 -0.86 12.55 29.88
N ASP A 535 -1.85 13.43 29.97
CA ASP A 535 -3.04 13.20 30.80
C ASP A 535 -3.81 11.95 30.39
N PHE A 536 -4.06 11.79 29.08
CA PHE A 536 -4.68 10.61 28.48
C PHE A 536 -3.91 9.33 28.81
N CYS A 537 -2.59 9.34 28.62
CA CYS A 537 -1.73 8.19 28.89
C CYS A 537 -1.63 7.88 30.38
N ASN A 538 -1.55 8.89 31.24
CA ASN A 538 -1.48 8.73 32.69
C ASN A 538 -2.77 8.10 33.23
N GLN A 539 -3.92 8.55 32.74
CA GLN A 539 -5.21 7.94 33.07
C GLN A 539 -5.24 6.45 32.66
N LEU A 540 -4.87 6.13 31.41
CA LEU A 540 -4.88 4.73 30.95
C LEU A 540 -3.90 3.84 31.72
N LYS A 541 -2.68 4.33 32.01
CA LYS A 541 -1.69 3.59 32.81
C LYS A 541 -2.22 3.26 34.20
N LEU A 542 -2.84 4.23 34.88
CA LEU A 542 -3.40 4.05 36.22
C LEU A 542 -4.54 3.03 36.20
N GLU A 543 -5.48 3.18 35.27
CA GLU A 543 -6.64 2.29 35.16
C GLU A 543 -6.25 0.85 34.79
N ILE A 544 -5.29 0.67 33.88
CA ILE A 544 -4.74 -0.66 33.53
C ILE A 544 -4.15 -1.33 34.78
N LYS A 545 -3.38 -0.59 35.59
CA LYS A 545 -2.80 -1.11 36.84
C LYS A 545 -3.88 -1.47 37.87
N LEU A 546 -4.87 -0.61 38.06
CA LEU A 546 -5.99 -0.87 38.97
C LEU A 546 -6.78 -2.11 38.54
N LYS A 547 -7.09 -2.22 37.25
CA LYS A 547 -7.83 -3.37 36.69
C LYS A 547 -7.04 -4.67 36.80
N LEU A 548 -5.72 -4.61 36.58
CA LEU A 548 -4.82 -5.75 36.77
C LEU A 548 -4.91 -6.29 38.21
N LEU A 549 -4.90 -5.40 39.22
CA LEU A 549 -4.94 -5.79 40.64
C LEU A 549 -6.26 -6.40 41.10
N GLU A 550 -7.39 -6.08 40.47
CA GLU A 550 -8.71 -6.62 40.89
C GLU A 550 -8.81 -8.14 40.81
N GLU A 551 -8.09 -8.74 39.88
CA GLU A 551 -8.24 -10.17 39.56
C GLU A 551 -6.91 -10.94 39.72
N LEU A 552 -5.92 -10.35 40.40
CA LEU A 552 -4.62 -10.97 40.71
C LEU A 552 -4.72 -11.82 41.99
N ASN A 553 -4.15 -13.03 41.95
CA ASN A 553 -4.06 -13.91 43.10
C ASN A 553 -2.62 -14.38 43.32
N LEU A 554 -2.05 -14.02 44.47
CA LEU A 554 -0.66 -14.33 44.87
C LEU A 554 -0.32 -15.82 44.72
N ALA A 555 -1.25 -16.71 45.11
CA ALA A 555 -1.04 -18.15 45.12
C ALA A 555 -1.01 -18.79 43.72
N GLN A 556 -1.41 -18.04 42.68
CA GLN A 556 -1.44 -18.51 41.30
C GLN A 556 -0.30 -17.95 40.44
N LEU A 557 0.44 -16.94 40.93
CA LEU A 557 1.52 -16.32 40.18
C LEU A 557 2.66 -17.30 39.91
N SER A 558 3.18 -17.33 38.69
CA SER A 558 4.45 -17.98 38.36
C SER A 558 5.66 -17.09 38.70
N TYR A 559 6.87 -17.62 38.51
CA TYR A 559 8.10 -16.84 38.74
C TYR A 559 8.15 -15.66 37.76
N GLU A 560 7.91 -15.95 36.49
CA GLU A 560 7.85 -15.00 35.38
C GLU A 560 6.80 -13.91 35.62
N ASP A 561 5.64 -14.27 36.18
CA ASP A 561 4.57 -13.31 36.50
C ASP A 561 5.02 -12.28 37.54
N VAL A 562 5.69 -12.72 38.62
CA VAL A 562 6.18 -11.80 39.65
C VAL A 562 7.23 -10.88 39.08
N ILE A 563 8.15 -11.39 38.25
CA ILE A 563 9.15 -10.54 37.58
C ILE A 563 8.49 -9.52 36.66
N ALA A 564 7.49 -9.94 35.89
CA ALA A 564 6.75 -9.06 34.99
C ALA A 564 5.97 -7.96 35.75
N LEU A 565 5.57 -8.20 37.00
CA LEU A 565 4.91 -7.20 37.86
C LEU A 565 5.84 -6.14 38.43
N GLY A 566 7.16 -6.21 38.17
CA GLY A 566 8.14 -5.23 38.64
C GLY A 566 7.77 -3.77 38.31
N PHE A 567 7.17 -3.49 37.15
CA PHE A 567 6.74 -2.13 36.75
C PHE A 567 5.67 -1.48 37.66
N VAL A 568 5.09 -2.26 38.58
CA VAL A 568 4.09 -1.82 39.55
C VAL A 568 4.70 -1.62 40.94
N VAL A 569 5.73 -2.40 41.28
CA VAL A 569 6.23 -2.54 42.66
C VAL A 569 7.70 -2.13 42.86
N ASP A 570 8.45 -1.85 41.80
CA ASP A 570 9.87 -1.45 41.87
C ASP A 570 10.19 -0.21 40.99
N PRO A 571 10.18 1.01 41.57
CA PRO A 571 9.71 1.34 42.92
C PRO A 571 8.17 1.27 43.00
N LEU A 572 7.64 1.17 44.22
CA LEU A 572 6.19 1.15 44.46
C LEU A 572 5.53 2.41 43.86
N ASP A 573 4.59 2.21 42.93
CA ASP A 573 3.89 3.32 42.29
C ASP A 573 2.98 4.05 43.31
N GLU A 574 3.40 5.26 43.71
CA GLU A 574 2.70 6.08 44.71
C GLU A 574 1.29 6.49 44.27
N ASP A 575 1.10 6.78 42.98
CA ASP A 575 -0.19 7.18 42.44
C ASP A 575 -1.15 5.99 42.43
N LEU A 576 -0.69 4.81 42.04
CA LEU A 576 -1.47 3.59 42.16
C LEU A 576 -1.81 3.29 43.62
N TYR A 577 -0.83 3.40 44.52
CA TYR A 577 -1.04 3.15 45.95
C TYR A 577 -2.08 4.11 46.53
N ARG A 578 -2.09 5.39 46.11
CA ARG A 578 -3.09 6.37 46.57
C ARG A 578 -4.52 5.99 46.17
N HIS A 579 -4.71 5.50 44.95
CA HIS A 579 -6.03 5.17 44.39
C HIS A 579 -6.48 3.73 44.69
N ALA A 580 -5.58 2.87 45.19
CA ALA A 580 -5.88 1.51 45.58
C ALA A 580 -6.71 1.44 46.88
N ASP A 581 -7.69 0.52 46.91
CA ASP A 581 -8.39 0.16 48.15
C ASP A 581 -7.48 -0.62 49.12
N LYS A 582 -7.96 -0.88 50.34
CA LYS A 582 -7.18 -1.57 51.38
C LYS A 582 -6.67 -2.93 50.94
N SER A 583 -7.48 -3.69 50.19
CA SER A 583 -7.12 -5.04 49.72
C SER A 583 -6.03 -4.97 48.65
N LYS A 584 -6.17 -4.05 47.68
CA LYS A 584 -5.19 -3.82 46.61
C LYS A 584 -3.86 -3.31 47.16
N LYS A 585 -3.89 -2.41 48.15
CA LYS A 585 -2.68 -1.93 48.86
C LYS A 585 -1.92 -3.08 49.52
N GLN A 586 -2.65 -3.95 50.21
CA GLN A 586 -2.06 -5.13 50.84
C GLN A 586 -1.45 -6.07 49.77
N LEU A 587 -2.18 -6.35 48.69
CA LEU A 587 -1.67 -7.18 47.59
C LEU A 587 -0.39 -6.59 46.96
N LEU A 588 -0.33 -5.27 46.74
CA LEU A 588 0.86 -4.58 46.24
C LEU A 588 2.07 -4.75 47.15
N ILE A 589 1.88 -4.62 48.46
CA ILE A 589 2.96 -4.84 49.44
C ILE A 589 3.45 -6.29 49.36
N LEU A 590 2.54 -7.27 49.31
CA LEU A 590 2.92 -8.69 49.23
C LEU A 590 3.67 -9.02 47.93
N ILE A 591 3.20 -8.50 46.78
CA ILE A 591 3.89 -8.66 45.48
C ILE A 591 5.24 -7.96 45.50
N GLY A 592 5.35 -6.77 46.08
CA GLY A 592 6.61 -6.04 46.19
C GLY A 592 7.65 -6.79 47.04
N ILE A 593 7.23 -7.39 48.15
CA ILE A 593 8.09 -8.24 48.97
C ILE A 593 8.52 -9.49 48.20
N LEU A 594 7.60 -10.16 47.49
CA LEU A 594 7.96 -11.29 46.64
C LEU A 594 8.98 -10.89 45.57
N TYR A 595 8.74 -9.78 44.86
CA TYR A 595 9.64 -9.26 43.84
C TYR A 595 11.03 -9.00 44.42
N CYS A 596 11.10 -8.27 45.54
CA CYS A 596 12.35 -7.98 46.26
C CYS A 596 13.10 -9.27 46.63
N VAL A 597 12.42 -10.29 47.16
CA VAL A 597 13.05 -11.57 47.52
C VAL A 597 13.56 -12.33 46.30
N LEU A 598 12.80 -12.35 45.19
CA LEU A 598 13.17 -13.08 43.97
C LEU A 598 14.28 -12.38 43.16
N MET A 599 14.38 -11.06 43.26
CA MET A 599 15.38 -10.21 42.60
C MET A 599 16.54 -9.78 43.51
N LEU A 600 16.58 -10.35 44.72
CA LEU A 600 17.54 -10.04 45.78
C LEU A 600 19.00 -10.09 45.29
N ARG A 601 19.74 -9.00 45.51
CA ARG A 601 21.18 -8.94 45.21
C ARG A 601 22.00 -9.19 46.49
N PRO A 602 23.25 -9.70 46.37
CA PRO A 602 24.14 -9.85 47.51
C PRO A 602 24.36 -8.50 48.23
N GLY A 603 24.10 -8.45 49.54
CA GLY A 603 24.20 -7.25 50.37
C GLY A 603 22.85 -6.58 50.72
N GLU A 604 21.76 -6.92 50.03
CA GLU A 604 20.40 -6.37 50.25
C GLU A 604 19.56 -7.27 51.18
N GLU A 605 20.16 -8.30 51.80
CA GLU A 605 19.42 -9.30 52.58
C GLU A 605 18.72 -8.71 53.81
N ASN A 606 19.30 -7.67 54.42
CA ASN A 606 18.72 -7.04 55.60
C ASN A 606 17.42 -6.30 55.26
N ASP A 607 17.37 -5.62 54.12
CA ASP A 607 16.18 -4.87 53.69
C ASP A 607 15.01 -5.83 53.39
N ALA A 608 15.30 -6.97 52.75
CA ALA A 608 14.31 -8.01 52.53
C ALA A 608 13.82 -8.65 53.84
N VAL A 609 14.69 -8.82 54.84
CA VAL A 609 14.31 -9.31 56.18
C VAL A 609 13.45 -8.29 56.93
N GLU A 610 13.77 -6.99 56.87
CA GLU A 610 12.93 -5.94 57.46
C GLU A 610 11.55 -5.89 56.80
N ALA A 611 11.49 -6.02 55.47
CA ALA A 611 10.22 -6.07 54.74
C ALA A 611 9.35 -7.27 55.17
N LEU A 612 9.96 -8.45 55.38
CA LEU A 612 9.27 -9.63 55.91
C LEU A 612 8.86 -9.49 57.38
N ARG A 613 9.64 -8.76 58.19
CA ARG A 613 9.33 -8.52 59.61
C ARG A 613 8.08 -7.65 59.78
N GLY A 614 7.83 -6.74 58.85
CA GLY A 614 6.64 -5.89 58.84
C GLY A 614 5.32 -6.61 58.56
N LEU A 615 5.34 -7.89 58.16
CA LEU A 615 4.15 -8.66 57.80
C LEU A 615 3.47 -9.29 59.02
N GLY A 616 2.13 -9.37 58.98
CA GLY A 616 1.35 -10.16 59.93
C GLY A 616 1.58 -11.68 59.76
N PRO A 617 1.24 -12.52 60.77
CA PRO A 617 1.52 -13.96 60.72
C PRO A 617 0.97 -14.68 59.47
N VAL A 618 -0.26 -14.36 59.06
CA VAL A 618 -0.93 -14.95 57.88
C VAL A 618 -0.29 -14.48 56.58
N GLU A 619 0.07 -13.20 56.49
CA GLU A 619 0.71 -12.62 55.31
C GLU A 619 2.11 -13.18 55.10
N LEU A 620 2.87 -13.30 56.20
CA LEU A 620 4.19 -13.90 56.18
C LEU A 620 4.14 -15.35 55.72
N GLU A 621 3.19 -16.15 56.22
CA GLU A 621 3.01 -17.53 55.78
C GLU A 621 2.69 -17.60 54.27
N ASN A 622 1.77 -16.76 53.79
CA ASN A 622 1.41 -16.71 52.36
C ASN A 622 2.59 -16.33 51.46
N VAL A 623 3.39 -15.35 51.88
CA VAL A 623 4.60 -14.93 51.15
C VAL A 623 5.65 -16.02 51.17
N GLN A 624 5.88 -16.67 52.32
CA GLN A 624 6.85 -17.75 52.44
C GLN A 624 6.48 -18.99 51.62
N GLU A 625 5.21 -19.41 51.63
CA GLU A 625 4.72 -20.50 50.77
C GLU A 625 4.84 -20.14 49.29
N SER A 626 4.59 -18.87 48.93
CA SER A 626 4.80 -18.38 47.56
C SER A 626 6.28 -18.43 47.18
N ILE A 627 7.21 -17.98 48.03
CA ILE A 627 8.65 -18.06 47.76
C ILE A 627 9.09 -19.52 47.57
N LYS A 628 8.64 -20.44 48.44
CA LYS A 628 8.96 -21.88 48.32
C LYS A 628 8.48 -22.43 46.98
N ARG A 629 7.23 -22.15 46.60
CA ARG A 629 6.65 -22.58 45.33
C ARG A 629 7.40 -22.03 44.12
N LEU A 630 7.71 -20.73 44.13
CA LEU A 630 8.35 -20.01 43.02
C LEU A 630 9.83 -20.37 42.83
N LEU A 631 10.49 -20.86 43.88
CA LEU A 631 11.89 -21.27 43.84
C LEU A 631 12.09 -22.80 43.80
N ALA A 632 11.01 -23.59 43.85
CA ALA A 632 11.07 -25.05 44.00
C ALA A 632 11.85 -25.75 42.88
N ASP A 633 11.86 -25.21 41.67
CA ASP A 633 12.59 -25.72 40.50
C ASP A 633 13.89 -24.94 40.19
N ARG A 634 14.25 -23.97 41.05
CA ARG A 634 15.34 -22.98 40.82
C ARG A 634 16.36 -22.96 41.96
N ILE A 635 16.77 -24.14 42.41
CA ILE A 635 17.72 -24.31 43.52
C ILE A 635 19.17 -24.30 43.00
N ASP A 636 19.74 -23.11 42.86
CA ASP A 636 21.13 -22.91 42.45
C ASP A 636 21.84 -21.78 43.22
N LEU A 637 23.15 -21.65 43.00
CA LEU A 637 24.03 -20.70 43.69
C LEU A 637 23.54 -19.24 43.59
N THR A 638 22.88 -18.85 42.50
CA THR A 638 22.37 -17.48 42.32
C THR A 638 21.13 -17.18 43.17
N ARG A 639 20.47 -18.23 43.69
CA ARG A 639 19.24 -18.12 44.50
C ARG A 639 19.44 -18.53 45.95
N PHE A 640 20.64 -18.99 46.33
CA PHE A 640 20.93 -19.37 47.71
C PHE A 640 20.74 -18.23 48.72
N SER A 641 20.92 -16.96 48.31
CA SER A 641 20.62 -15.83 49.19
C SER A 641 19.12 -15.63 49.45
N SER A 642 18.24 -15.99 48.51
CA SER A 642 16.79 -15.78 48.61
C SER A 642 16.08 -16.92 49.33
N ILE A 643 16.50 -18.17 49.12
CA ILE A 643 15.85 -19.37 49.68
C ILE A 643 15.67 -19.31 51.22
N PRO A 644 16.66 -18.86 52.03
CA PRO A 644 16.53 -18.79 53.47
C PRO A 644 15.37 -17.89 53.94
N LEU A 645 15.02 -16.87 53.17
CA LEU A 645 13.96 -15.92 53.51
C LEU A 645 12.57 -16.59 53.55
N ALA A 646 12.37 -17.67 52.78
CA ALA A 646 11.17 -18.49 52.82
C ALA A 646 10.98 -19.27 54.14
N PHE A 647 12.01 -19.28 54.99
CA PHE A 647 12.05 -19.98 56.27
C PHE A 647 12.30 -19.04 57.44
N TYR A 648 12.22 -17.73 57.23
CA TYR A 648 12.38 -16.71 58.27
C TYR A 648 11.35 -16.89 59.40
N LYS A 649 11.78 -16.65 60.64
CA LYS A 649 10.89 -16.62 61.81
C LYS A 649 11.02 -15.27 62.52
N PRO A 650 9.97 -14.44 62.56
CA PRO A 650 9.96 -13.21 63.34
C PRO A 650 10.17 -13.57 64.81
N GLN A 651 11.10 -12.90 65.49
CA GLN A 651 11.30 -13.09 66.92
C GLN A 651 10.10 -12.56 67.70
N ALA A 652 9.60 -13.34 68.64
CA ALA A 652 8.94 -12.77 69.81
C ALA A 652 10.05 -12.11 70.64
N GLU A 653 9.96 -10.81 70.90
CA GLU A 653 10.86 -10.13 71.81
C GLU A 653 10.87 -10.87 73.16
N GLN A 654 12.02 -11.46 73.53
CA GLN A 654 12.61 -11.48 74.88
C GLN A 654 13.75 -12.52 75.01
N GLY A 655 14.92 -12.06 75.45
CA GLY A 655 15.86 -12.88 76.23
C GLY A 655 17.24 -13.13 75.61
N LEU A 656 18.28 -13.03 76.45
CA LEU A 656 19.72 -12.96 76.17
C LEU A 656 20.39 -14.19 75.51
N TYR A 657 19.66 -15.03 74.78
CA TYR A 657 20.19 -16.17 74.05
C TYR A 657 19.64 -16.17 72.62
N HIS A 658 20.53 -16.16 71.62
CA HIS A 658 20.19 -16.15 70.19
C HIS A 658 19.27 -17.32 69.81
N SER A 659 17.96 -17.07 69.75
CA SER A 659 16.95 -18.03 69.29
C SER A 659 16.62 -17.83 67.81
N LEU A 660 16.69 -18.94 67.07
CA LEU A 660 16.19 -19.24 65.71
C LEU A 660 15.64 -18.05 64.88
N ALA A 661 16.50 -17.42 64.07
CA ALA A 661 16.04 -16.51 63.02
C ALA A 661 15.38 -17.26 61.83
N TYR A 662 15.63 -18.56 61.68
CA TYR A 662 15.16 -19.36 60.55
C TYR A 662 14.78 -20.79 60.96
N ASN A 663 13.81 -21.38 60.25
CA ASN A 663 13.52 -22.81 60.29
C ASN A 663 14.56 -23.61 59.50
N TYR A 664 15.75 -23.79 60.08
CA TYR A 664 16.87 -24.49 59.42
C TYR A 664 16.56 -25.95 59.04
N GLU A 665 15.73 -26.65 59.80
CA GLU A 665 15.34 -28.03 59.47
C GLU A 665 14.44 -28.07 58.23
N GLY A 666 13.40 -27.23 58.19
CA GLY A 666 12.52 -27.10 57.02
C GLY A 666 13.26 -26.64 55.76
N LEU A 667 14.23 -25.73 55.92
CA LEU A 667 15.08 -25.23 54.84
C LEU A 667 15.89 -26.36 54.16
N LEU A 668 16.59 -27.18 54.94
CA LEU A 668 17.39 -28.28 54.39
C LEU A 668 16.51 -29.37 53.76
N GLU A 669 15.32 -29.65 54.32
CA GLU A 669 14.38 -30.59 53.72
C GLU A 669 13.76 -30.06 52.42
N PHE A 670 13.47 -28.76 52.33
CA PHE A 670 13.00 -28.14 51.11
C PHE A 670 14.04 -28.24 49.99
N ILE A 671 15.29 -27.83 50.26
CA ILE A 671 16.38 -27.93 49.26
C ILE A 671 16.52 -29.38 48.78
N ARG A 672 16.49 -30.36 49.71
CA ARG A 672 16.56 -31.79 49.36
C ARG A 672 15.36 -32.25 48.53
N GLY A 673 14.15 -31.89 48.93
CA GLY A 673 12.90 -32.30 48.28
C GLY A 673 12.71 -31.70 46.89
N SER A 674 13.27 -30.51 46.69
CA SER A 674 13.25 -29.74 45.44
C SER A 674 14.44 -30.02 44.51
N SER A 675 15.48 -30.72 44.98
CA SER A 675 16.64 -31.10 44.17
C SER A 675 16.63 -32.58 43.80
N VAL A 676 16.82 -32.90 42.51
CA VAL A 676 17.00 -34.30 42.05
C VAL A 676 18.35 -34.88 42.52
N GLU A 677 19.34 -34.01 42.74
CA GLU A 677 20.71 -34.38 43.13
C GLU A 677 21.00 -33.99 44.59
N THR A 678 21.43 -34.96 45.40
CA THR A 678 21.87 -34.73 46.79
C THR A 678 23.00 -33.70 46.90
N ASP A 679 23.76 -33.51 45.83
CA ASP A 679 24.87 -32.55 45.73
C ASP A 679 24.43 -31.11 46.00
N ARG A 680 23.19 -30.72 45.68
CA ARG A 680 22.69 -29.35 45.90
C ARG A 680 22.58 -28.99 47.38
N VAL A 681 22.23 -29.94 48.24
CA VAL A 681 22.22 -29.72 49.69
C VAL A 681 23.65 -29.52 50.20
N HIS A 682 24.63 -30.24 49.66
CA HIS A 682 26.03 -30.05 50.04
C HIS A 682 26.56 -28.70 49.57
N ASP A 683 26.25 -28.30 48.34
CA ASP A 683 26.65 -27.01 47.78
C ASP A 683 26.02 -25.84 48.57
N PHE A 684 24.75 -25.95 48.98
CA PHE A 684 24.11 -24.98 49.87
C PHE A 684 24.80 -24.90 51.24
N ILE A 685 25.11 -26.04 51.86
CA ILE A 685 25.82 -26.09 53.14
C ILE A 685 27.21 -25.44 53.02
N ILE A 686 27.92 -25.65 51.91
CA ILE A 686 29.22 -25.03 51.64
C ILE A 686 29.07 -23.51 51.51
N TRP A 687 28.11 -23.04 50.71
CA TRP A 687 27.82 -21.61 50.55
C TRP A 687 27.46 -20.95 51.89
N SER A 688 26.61 -21.61 52.70
CA SER A 688 26.15 -21.10 53.99
C SER A 688 27.26 -20.90 55.02
N ALA A 689 28.44 -21.51 54.83
CA ALA A 689 29.57 -21.38 55.76
C ALA A 689 30.20 -19.98 55.75
N SER A 690 29.90 -19.16 54.74
CA SER A 690 30.36 -17.77 54.62
C SER A 690 29.23 -16.74 54.77
N ASP A 691 27.98 -17.18 55.00
CA ASP A 691 26.81 -16.30 55.11
C ASP A 691 26.44 -16.06 56.58
N SER A 692 26.32 -14.78 56.95
CA SER A 692 26.12 -14.34 58.34
C SER A 692 24.86 -14.91 58.99
N ARG A 693 23.83 -15.26 58.22
CA ARG A 693 22.56 -15.83 58.74
C ARG A 693 22.70 -17.24 59.30
N PHE A 694 23.82 -17.91 59.01
CA PHE A 694 24.12 -19.28 59.45
C PHE A 694 25.26 -19.34 60.47
N LEU A 695 25.83 -18.18 60.83
CA LEU A 695 26.92 -18.06 61.78
C LEU A 695 26.41 -17.49 63.12
N ASP A 696 27.19 -17.71 64.18
CA ASP A 696 27.05 -17.03 65.46
C ASP A 696 27.88 -15.73 65.50
N LEU A 697 27.76 -14.96 66.58
CA LEU A 697 28.48 -13.70 66.76
C LEU A 697 30.02 -13.83 66.72
N LYS A 698 30.55 -15.05 66.83
CA LYS A 698 31.99 -15.34 66.81
C LYS A 698 32.44 -15.89 65.45
N GLY A 699 31.57 -15.90 64.44
CA GLY A 699 31.82 -16.49 63.13
C GLY A 699 31.82 -18.03 63.13
N GLY A 700 31.42 -18.64 64.25
CA GLY A 700 31.20 -20.09 64.36
C GLY A 700 29.85 -20.49 63.78
N ILE A 701 29.61 -21.80 63.61
CA ILE A 701 28.33 -22.28 63.08
C ILE A 701 27.20 -22.02 64.09
N ASN A 702 26.07 -21.47 63.63
CA ASN A 702 24.90 -21.25 64.47
C ASN A 702 24.48 -22.59 65.16
N PRO A 703 24.28 -22.62 66.50
CA PRO A 703 23.99 -23.87 67.23
C PRO A 703 22.77 -24.63 66.72
N HIS A 704 21.72 -23.93 66.29
CA HIS A 704 20.50 -24.53 65.76
C HIS A 704 20.69 -25.04 64.32
N TYR A 705 21.46 -24.32 63.50
CA TYR A 705 21.83 -24.79 62.18
C TYR A 705 22.74 -26.03 62.26
N LYS A 706 23.70 -26.04 63.20
CA LYS A 706 24.57 -27.18 63.52
C LYS A 706 23.78 -28.42 63.90
N ALA A 707 22.73 -28.27 64.71
CA ALA A 707 21.83 -29.36 65.07
C ALA A 707 21.06 -29.89 63.84
N SER A 708 20.58 -28.99 62.97
CA SER A 708 19.84 -29.33 61.75
C SER A 708 20.72 -30.07 60.73
N ILE A 709 21.94 -29.59 60.48
CA ILE A 709 22.94 -30.30 59.64
C ILE A 709 23.27 -31.67 60.22
N SER A 710 23.48 -31.75 61.55
CA SER A 710 23.76 -33.02 62.22
C SER A 710 22.63 -34.03 62.04
N LYS A 711 21.37 -33.57 62.14
CA LYS A 711 20.17 -34.39 61.97
C LYS A 711 20.02 -34.84 60.52
N TYR A 712 20.23 -33.96 59.55
CA TYR A 712 20.22 -34.27 58.11
C TYR A 712 21.17 -35.42 57.76
N PHE A 713 22.45 -35.35 58.15
CA PHE A 713 23.42 -36.42 57.89
C PHE A 713 23.21 -37.69 58.73
N GLN A 714 22.42 -37.62 59.81
CA GLN A 714 22.09 -38.80 60.63
C GLN A 714 20.87 -39.56 60.11
N LEU A 715 19.90 -38.86 59.54
CA LEU A 715 18.60 -39.46 59.16
C LEU A 715 18.39 -39.55 57.65
N ARG A 716 18.92 -38.60 56.87
CA ARG A 716 18.67 -38.51 55.42
C ARG A 716 19.88 -38.94 54.61
N ASP A 717 21.05 -38.35 54.86
CA ASP A 717 22.27 -38.63 54.11
C ASP A 717 23.31 -39.39 54.96
N THR A 718 22.94 -40.61 55.35
CA THR A 718 23.70 -41.46 56.29
C THR A 718 25.02 -42.01 55.73
N ARG A 719 25.26 -41.83 54.43
CA ARG A 719 26.43 -42.36 53.72
C ARG A 719 27.25 -41.28 53.00
N ALA A 720 26.90 -39.99 53.12
CA ALA A 720 27.60 -38.86 52.50
C ALA A 720 29.13 -38.98 52.52
N PHE A 721 29.71 -39.30 53.69
CA PHE A 721 31.16 -39.32 53.88
C PHE A 721 31.86 -40.57 53.34
N LYS A 722 31.11 -41.51 52.74
CA LYS A 722 31.67 -42.62 51.95
C LYS A 722 32.07 -42.17 50.55
N ASP A 723 31.39 -41.17 50.00
CA ASP A 723 31.78 -40.55 48.73
C ASP A 723 33.05 -39.72 48.92
N LYS A 724 34.06 -39.98 48.07
CA LYS A 724 35.36 -39.32 48.15
C LYS A 724 35.26 -37.82 47.82
N LEU A 725 34.44 -37.45 46.85
CA LEU A 725 34.25 -36.07 46.37
C LEU A 725 33.47 -35.24 47.40
N VAL A 726 32.34 -35.76 47.90
CA VAL A 726 31.54 -35.10 48.96
C VAL A 726 32.37 -34.88 50.21
N ARG A 727 33.11 -35.91 50.64
CA ARG A 727 34.02 -35.82 51.79
C ARG A 727 35.12 -34.77 51.60
N GLN A 728 35.65 -34.64 50.39
CA GLN A 728 36.68 -33.64 50.08
C GLN A 728 36.09 -32.24 50.08
N LYS A 729 34.92 -32.03 49.46
CA LYS A 729 34.20 -30.74 49.45
C LYS A 729 33.85 -30.27 50.87
N LEU A 730 33.15 -31.08 51.66
CA LEU A 730 32.67 -30.69 53.00
C LEU A 730 33.79 -30.49 54.03
N LEU A 731 34.92 -31.21 53.91
CA LEU A 731 36.05 -31.03 54.84
C LEU A 731 36.99 -29.87 54.44
N ALA A 732 36.87 -29.37 53.22
CA ALA A 732 37.66 -28.24 52.70
C ALA A 732 36.99 -26.87 52.89
N ILE A 733 35.85 -26.83 53.60
CA ILE A 733 35.15 -25.57 53.92
C ILE A 733 36.06 -24.66 54.75
N ASN A 734 36.22 -23.42 54.30
CA ASN A 734 36.99 -22.35 54.99
C ASN A 734 36.25 -21.79 56.21
N ASN A 735 35.74 -22.67 57.08
CA ASN A 735 35.20 -22.34 58.40
C ASN A 735 35.50 -23.50 59.36
N GLU A 736 36.32 -23.24 60.39
CA GLU A 736 36.80 -24.28 61.30
C GLU A 736 35.66 -24.98 62.07
N SER A 737 34.60 -24.24 62.42
CA SER A 737 33.45 -24.79 63.13
C SER A 737 32.67 -25.81 62.27
N PHE A 738 32.52 -25.55 60.97
CA PHE A 738 31.95 -26.50 60.01
C PHE A 738 32.86 -27.70 59.81
N ALA A 739 34.18 -27.49 59.64
CA ALA A 739 35.14 -28.58 59.47
C ALA A 739 35.15 -29.54 60.68
N VAL A 740 35.08 -29.02 61.92
CA VAL A 740 34.99 -29.82 63.15
C VAL A 740 33.68 -30.61 63.19
N LEU A 741 32.56 -29.99 62.82
CA LEU A 741 31.27 -30.66 62.73
C LEU A 741 31.33 -31.84 61.75
N PHE A 742 31.85 -31.63 60.54
CA PHE A 742 31.94 -32.67 59.52
C PHE A 742 32.93 -33.78 59.88
N ARG A 743 34.04 -33.48 60.57
CA ARG A 743 34.90 -34.52 61.16
C ARG A 743 34.14 -35.39 62.16
N THR A 744 33.28 -34.77 62.98
CA THR A 744 32.44 -35.48 63.96
C THR A 744 31.39 -36.36 63.27
N ILE A 745 30.70 -35.84 62.25
CA ILE A 745 29.70 -36.58 61.46
C ILE A 745 30.36 -37.73 60.70
N LYS A 746 31.50 -37.49 60.05
CA LYS A 746 32.32 -38.52 59.38
C LYS A 746 32.70 -39.66 60.34
N LEU A 747 33.12 -39.34 61.57
CA LEU A 747 33.44 -40.34 62.58
C LEU A 747 32.21 -41.17 62.97
N LYS A 748 31.04 -40.54 63.13
CA LYS A 748 29.77 -41.23 63.43
C LYS A 748 29.32 -42.16 62.29
N GLN A 749 29.47 -41.76 61.03
CA GLN A 749 29.11 -42.56 59.85
C GLN A 749 30.16 -43.64 59.49
N SER A 750 31.35 -43.60 60.08
CA SER A 750 32.41 -44.58 59.84
C SER A 750 32.08 -45.98 60.40
N GLY A 751 32.64 -47.02 59.78
CA GLY A 751 32.47 -48.42 60.19
C GLY A 751 32.86 -48.66 61.66
N LYS A 752 32.29 -49.71 62.27
CA LYS A 752 32.46 -50.04 63.70
C LYS A 752 33.95 -50.09 64.12
N PHE A 753 34.83 -50.60 63.26
CA PHE A 753 36.28 -50.68 63.50
C PHE A 753 36.99 -49.31 63.57
N VAL A 754 36.64 -48.36 62.70
CA VAL A 754 37.23 -47.02 62.69
C VAL A 754 36.81 -46.24 63.95
N ARG A 755 35.54 -46.37 64.35
CA ARG A 755 35.03 -45.79 65.61
C ARG A 755 35.74 -46.37 66.84
N PHE A 756 36.01 -47.68 66.84
CA PHE A 756 36.75 -48.36 67.92
C PHE A 756 38.21 -47.88 68.00
N PHE A 757 38.91 -47.76 66.87
CA PHE A 757 40.31 -47.32 66.82
C PHE A 757 40.51 -45.88 67.30
N VAL A 758 39.64 -44.96 66.90
CA VAL A 758 39.71 -43.54 67.31
C VAL A 758 39.32 -43.36 68.78
N ARG A 759 38.35 -44.14 69.28
CA ARG A 759 37.89 -44.06 70.69
C ARG A 759 38.86 -44.70 71.69
N ASN A 760 39.60 -45.74 71.27
CA ASN A 760 40.59 -46.43 72.12
C ASN A 760 42.05 -46.01 71.88
N LYS A 761 42.29 -44.90 71.15
CA LYS A 761 43.63 -44.41 70.81
C LYS A 761 44.55 -44.22 72.04
N ARG A 762 44.01 -43.91 73.23
CA ARG A 762 44.80 -43.81 74.48
C ARG A 762 45.09 -45.16 75.16
N ARG A 763 44.33 -46.24 74.89
CA ARG A 763 44.55 -47.59 75.48
C ARG A 763 45.44 -48.49 74.61
N LEU A 764 45.40 -48.34 73.29
CA LEU A 764 46.24 -49.09 72.35
C LEU A 764 47.69 -48.60 72.27
N VAL A 765 48.00 -47.43 72.85
CA VAL A 765 49.35 -46.84 72.88
C VAL A 765 50.17 -47.31 74.10
N ARG A 766 49.60 -48.11 75.04
CA ARG A 766 50.31 -48.55 76.26
C ARG A 766 51.00 -49.93 76.17
N ASN A 767 50.61 -50.84 75.26
CA ASN A 767 51.21 -52.19 75.17
C ASN A 767 51.50 -52.60 73.70
N GLY A 768 52.46 -51.96 73.04
CA GLY A 768 52.83 -52.36 71.68
C GLY A 768 53.88 -51.48 71.02
N LEU A 769 55.07 -51.39 71.63
CA LEU A 769 56.31 -51.04 70.94
C LEU A 769 56.65 -52.19 69.99
N ILE A 770 56.35 -52.07 68.69
CA ILE A 770 57.09 -52.66 67.55
C ILE A 770 56.56 -51.96 66.29
N ALA A 771 57.42 -51.14 65.69
CA ALA A 771 57.45 -50.65 64.29
C ALA A 771 58.10 -49.25 64.19
N ALA A 772 59.01 -48.91 65.12
CA ALA A 772 59.92 -47.78 65.00
C ALA A 772 60.96 -47.86 63.85
N PRO A 773 61.26 -49.01 63.18
CA PRO A 773 62.11 -48.99 61.99
C PRO A 773 61.34 -48.83 60.66
N PHE A 774 60.02 -49.05 60.63
CA PHE A 774 59.22 -48.89 59.40
C PHE A 774 58.89 -47.43 59.08
N ILE A 775 58.85 -46.56 60.10
CA ILE A 775 58.49 -45.14 59.97
C ILE A 775 59.69 -44.29 59.53
N ILE A 776 60.93 -44.70 59.85
CA ILE A 776 62.16 -43.99 59.43
C ILE A 776 62.55 -44.36 57.98
N ILE A 777 62.26 -45.59 57.55
CA ILE A 777 62.41 -46.01 56.13
C ILE A 777 61.30 -45.39 55.26
N LEU A 778 60.06 -45.26 55.75
CA LEU A 778 59.01 -44.53 55.03
C LEU A 778 59.24 -43.00 54.99
N LEU A 779 59.84 -42.40 56.02
CA LEU A 779 60.17 -40.97 56.05
C LEU A 779 61.36 -40.60 55.14
N PHE A 780 62.26 -41.54 54.84
CA PHE A 780 63.34 -41.33 53.85
C PHE A 780 62.90 -41.69 52.42
N VAL A 781 62.03 -42.70 52.26
CA VAL A 781 61.45 -43.08 50.95
C VAL A 781 60.41 -42.06 50.45
N PHE A 782 59.79 -41.26 51.32
CA PHE A 782 58.84 -40.19 50.92
C PHE A 782 59.39 -38.76 50.92
N TRP A 783 60.63 -38.51 51.34
CA TRP A 783 61.22 -37.17 51.27
C TRP A 783 61.54 -36.75 49.82
N ASN A 784 61.97 -37.69 48.96
CA ASN A 784 62.17 -37.45 47.52
C ASN A 784 60.86 -37.38 46.69
N PRO A 785 59.80 -38.17 46.98
CA PRO A 785 58.47 -37.98 46.41
C PRO A 785 57.77 -36.70 46.87
N MET A 786 58.09 -36.13 48.04
CA MET A 786 57.43 -34.92 48.56
C MET A 786 58.02 -33.62 47.96
N MET A 787 59.29 -33.62 47.57
CA MET A 787 59.84 -32.61 46.65
C MET A 787 59.31 -32.79 45.21
N ASN A 788 59.10 -34.03 44.75
CA ASN A 788 58.39 -34.30 43.49
C ASN A 788 56.86 -34.04 43.53
N TRP A 789 56.24 -34.03 44.72
CA TRP A 789 54.83 -33.67 44.91
C TRP A 789 54.64 -32.15 44.95
N MET A 790 55.63 -31.40 45.46
CA MET A 790 55.71 -29.94 45.27
C MET A 790 56.09 -29.55 43.83
N ALA A 791 56.73 -30.46 43.06
CA ALA A 791 56.82 -30.37 41.60
C ALA A 791 55.56 -30.89 40.85
N SER A 792 54.52 -31.38 41.56
CA SER A 792 53.30 -31.94 40.93
C SER A 792 52.18 -30.94 40.68
N PHE A 793 52.35 -29.68 41.09
CA PHE A 793 51.71 -28.56 40.39
C PHE A 793 52.47 -28.39 39.07
N GLY A 794 52.26 -29.34 38.16
CA GLY A 794 52.86 -29.31 36.83
C GLY A 794 52.71 -27.91 36.22
N PRO A 795 53.63 -27.52 35.32
CA PRO A 795 53.54 -26.22 34.66
C PRO A 795 52.11 -26.01 34.12
N PRO A 796 51.66 -24.75 33.98
CA PRO A 796 50.43 -24.43 33.27
C PRO A 796 50.25 -25.38 32.08
N PRO A 797 49.13 -26.09 31.97
CA PRO A 797 48.97 -27.08 30.92
C PRO A 797 49.12 -26.38 29.57
N ILE A 798 50.01 -26.89 28.71
CA ILE A 798 50.19 -26.34 27.37
C ILE A 798 49.08 -26.90 26.51
N ILE A 799 48.23 -26.02 26.00
CA ILE A 799 47.13 -26.38 25.11
C ILE A 799 47.62 -26.23 23.67
N VAL A 800 47.32 -27.24 22.86
CA VAL A 800 47.46 -27.18 21.41
C VAL A 800 46.06 -27.10 20.85
N VAL A 801 45.72 -25.95 20.28
CA VAL A 801 44.48 -25.77 19.56
C VAL A 801 44.74 -26.11 18.09
N GLU A 802 43.88 -26.94 17.49
CA GLU A 802 43.93 -27.12 16.05
C GLU A 802 43.63 -25.77 15.38
N PRO A 803 44.42 -25.34 14.38
CA PRO A 803 44.22 -24.04 13.75
C PRO A 803 42.80 -23.97 13.18
N LEU A 804 42.04 -22.96 13.62
CA LEU A 804 40.75 -22.65 13.04
C LEU A 804 40.95 -21.87 11.74
N PRO A 805 40.05 -22.00 10.76
CA PRO A 805 40.12 -21.20 9.55
C PRO A 805 39.88 -19.73 9.88
N GLU A 806 40.58 -18.81 9.22
CA GLU A 806 40.35 -17.36 9.38
C GLU A 806 38.90 -16.98 9.02
N LYS A 807 38.29 -17.70 8.08
CA LYS A 807 36.89 -17.57 7.66
C LYS A 807 36.20 -18.92 7.67
N SER A 808 35.05 -19.03 8.33
CA SER A 808 34.22 -20.23 8.24
C SER A 808 33.17 -20.08 7.15
N PRO A 809 32.93 -21.11 6.32
CA PRO A 809 31.83 -21.13 5.36
C PRO A 809 30.50 -21.63 5.97
N THR A 810 30.53 -22.17 7.19
CA THR A 810 29.35 -22.76 7.85
C THR A 810 29.14 -22.15 9.23
N MET A 811 27.88 -22.09 9.68
CA MET A 811 27.51 -21.53 10.98
C MET A 811 27.97 -22.41 12.16
N ASN A 812 28.22 -23.70 11.92
CA ASN A 812 28.64 -24.66 12.94
C ASN A 812 30.09 -25.04 12.72
N LEU A 813 30.99 -24.55 13.57
CA LEU A 813 32.42 -24.79 13.46
C LEU A 813 32.86 -25.84 14.49
N ALA A 814 33.58 -26.87 14.04
CA ALA A 814 34.24 -27.78 14.95
C ALA A 814 35.47 -27.10 15.58
N LEU A 815 35.52 -27.07 16.91
CA LEU A 815 36.62 -26.54 17.69
C LEU A 815 37.29 -27.70 18.43
N LYS A 816 38.56 -27.92 18.11
CA LYS A 816 39.37 -28.99 18.68
C LYS A 816 40.60 -28.43 19.38
N ALA A 817 40.80 -28.84 20.62
CA ALA A 817 41.98 -28.48 21.40
C ALA A 817 42.40 -29.67 22.26
N THR A 818 43.69 -29.89 22.42
CA THR A 818 44.22 -30.99 23.23
C THR A 818 45.33 -30.49 24.14
N VAL A 819 45.53 -31.15 25.28
CA VAL A 819 46.67 -30.86 26.16
C VAL A 819 47.91 -31.55 25.61
N LYS A 820 49.01 -30.80 25.42
CA LYS A 820 50.29 -31.33 24.92
C LYS A 820 50.94 -32.26 25.95
N GLY A 821 51.14 -33.54 25.61
CA GLY A 821 51.82 -34.53 26.45
C GLY A 821 51.05 -35.85 26.59
N THR A 822 51.68 -36.87 27.19
CA THR A 822 51.15 -38.24 27.25
C THR A 822 49.72 -38.34 27.81
N ALA A 823 48.87 -39.15 27.15
CA ALA A 823 47.41 -39.23 27.32
C ALA A 823 46.90 -39.37 28.78
N LYS A 824 47.71 -39.89 29.71
CA LYS A 824 47.35 -40.02 31.13
C LYS A 824 47.32 -38.69 31.90
N ASN A 825 48.05 -37.68 31.46
CA ASN A 825 48.09 -36.37 32.14
C ASN A 825 47.00 -35.41 31.64
N GLY A 826 46.59 -35.52 30.37
CA GLY A 826 45.52 -34.71 29.78
C GLY A 826 44.17 -34.87 30.50
N LEU A 827 43.77 -36.10 30.84
CA LEU A 827 42.49 -36.41 31.52
C LEU A 827 42.29 -35.70 32.88
N ASN A 828 43.34 -35.08 33.41
CA ASN A 828 43.35 -34.36 34.68
C ASN A 828 43.32 -32.83 34.51
N VAL A 829 43.18 -32.32 33.29
CA VAL A 829 43.07 -30.88 32.97
C VAL A 829 41.64 -30.59 32.54
N LYS A 830 40.96 -29.67 33.23
CA LYS A 830 39.63 -29.19 32.82
C LYS A 830 39.80 -28.16 31.72
N MET A 831 39.19 -28.38 30.57
CA MET A 831 39.23 -27.47 29.42
C MET A 831 37.99 -26.57 29.39
N TYR A 832 38.19 -25.30 29.04
CA TYR A 832 37.14 -24.30 28.95
C TYR A 832 37.22 -23.58 27.59
N VAL A 833 36.06 -23.22 27.05
CA VAL A 833 35.89 -22.35 25.88
C VAL A 833 34.99 -21.20 26.28
N ASN A 834 35.45 -19.95 26.11
CA ASN A 834 34.73 -18.74 26.54
C ASN A 834 34.29 -18.78 28.02
N GLY A 835 35.11 -19.38 28.88
CA GLY A 835 34.84 -19.54 30.31
C GLY A 835 33.90 -20.70 30.68
N GLN A 836 33.27 -21.37 29.70
CA GLN A 836 32.42 -22.53 29.93
C GLN A 836 33.23 -23.83 29.89
N TYR A 837 33.06 -24.69 30.90
CA TYR A 837 33.70 -26.01 30.95
C TYR A 837 33.13 -26.92 29.86
N ILE A 838 34.00 -27.53 29.05
CA ILE A 838 33.59 -28.47 27.99
C ILE A 838 33.87 -29.92 28.39
N SER A 839 35.12 -30.23 28.71
CA SER A 839 35.58 -31.62 28.92
C SER A 839 36.96 -31.67 29.58
N ASN A 840 37.41 -32.87 29.95
CA ASN A 840 38.75 -33.07 30.50
C ASN A 840 39.75 -33.50 29.41
N GLY A 841 40.89 -32.83 29.33
CA GLY A 841 42.08 -33.20 28.54
C GLY A 841 42.05 -32.93 27.05
N ALA A 842 40.87 -32.89 26.45
CA ALA A 842 40.66 -32.46 25.09
C ALA A 842 39.30 -31.78 24.97
N VAL A 843 39.17 -30.85 24.04
CA VAL A 843 37.93 -30.25 23.54
C VAL A 843 37.72 -30.82 22.15
N ASP A 844 36.56 -31.41 21.91
CA ASP A 844 36.05 -31.73 20.58
C ASP A 844 34.56 -31.37 20.62
N THR A 845 34.26 -30.12 20.26
CA THR A 845 32.90 -29.58 20.33
C THR A 845 32.60 -28.79 19.07
N THR A 846 31.31 -28.61 18.79
CA THR A 846 30.85 -27.68 17.77
C THR A 846 30.41 -26.39 18.43
N VAL A 847 30.87 -25.25 17.91
CA VAL A 847 30.45 -23.91 18.33
C VAL A 847 29.65 -23.25 17.22
N MET A 848 28.58 -22.54 17.59
CA MET A 848 27.76 -21.79 16.64
C MET A 848 28.36 -20.40 16.45
N LEU A 849 28.58 -20.00 15.21
CA LEU A 849 29.12 -18.70 14.82
C LEU A 849 27.99 -17.70 14.60
N HIS A 850 28.20 -16.48 15.07
CA HIS A 850 27.38 -15.31 14.76
C HIS A 850 27.96 -14.55 13.56
N ASP A 851 27.13 -13.74 12.89
CA ASP A 851 27.60 -12.93 11.77
C ASP A 851 28.66 -11.92 12.22
N GLY A 852 29.75 -11.82 11.48
CA GLY A 852 30.92 -11.00 11.80
C GLY A 852 32.02 -11.76 12.56
N GLU A 853 32.61 -11.09 13.54
CA GLU A 853 33.79 -11.57 14.27
C GLU A 853 33.41 -12.46 15.45
N ASN A 854 33.90 -13.70 15.47
CA ASN A 854 33.71 -14.64 16.56
C ASN A 854 35.05 -14.89 17.25
N LEU A 855 35.08 -14.67 18.57
CA LEU A 855 36.25 -14.86 19.41
C LEU A 855 36.06 -16.05 20.34
N PHE A 856 37.06 -16.91 20.38
CA PHE A 856 37.09 -18.10 21.24
C PHE A 856 38.31 -18.06 22.15
N ASP A 857 38.08 -17.96 23.45
CA ASP A 857 39.12 -18.04 24.47
C ASP A 857 39.19 -19.46 25.02
N ILE A 858 40.24 -20.20 24.63
CA ILE A 858 40.47 -21.57 25.10
C ILE A 858 41.46 -21.54 26.27
N THR A 859 41.06 -22.15 27.39
CA THR A 859 41.91 -22.28 28.59
C THR A 859 41.80 -23.66 29.20
N GLY A 860 42.80 -24.02 30.00
CA GLY A 860 42.90 -25.34 30.62
C GLY A 860 43.41 -25.19 32.04
N VAL A 861 42.72 -25.80 32.99
CA VAL A 861 43.06 -25.71 34.42
C VAL A 861 43.43 -27.10 34.91
N ASN A 862 44.67 -27.27 35.36
CA ASN A 862 45.12 -28.55 35.91
C ASN A 862 44.51 -28.80 37.31
N ARG A 863 44.61 -30.04 37.82
CA ARG A 863 44.12 -30.40 39.17
C ARG A 863 44.65 -29.53 40.32
N GLY A 864 45.76 -28.82 40.08
CA GLY A 864 46.40 -27.91 41.02
C GLY A 864 45.91 -26.47 40.93
N GLY A 865 44.96 -26.14 40.04
CA GLY A 865 44.37 -24.80 39.91
C GLY A 865 45.17 -23.81 39.07
N LYS A 866 46.29 -24.23 38.44
CA LYS A 866 47.04 -23.37 37.51
C LYS A 866 46.38 -23.40 36.12
N SER A 867 46.03 -22.22 35.62
CA SER A 867 45.50 -22.02 34.27
C SER A 867 46.61 -21.94 33.24
N SER A 868 46.38 -22.50 32.05
CA SER A 868 47.14 -22.21 30.85
C SER A 868 47.07 -20.71 30.50
N GLU A 869 47.92 -20.27 29.57
CA GLU A 869 47.64 -19.02 28.86
C GLU A 869 46.29 -19.12 28.12
N ILE A 870 45.65 -17.98 27.92
CA ILE A 870 44.42 -17.88 27.14
C ILE A 870 44.82 -17.93 25.66
N ILE A 871 44.44 -19.02 24.99
CA ILE A 871 44.63 -19.12 23.54
C ILE A 871 43.37 -18.57 22.90
N ARG A 872 43.47 -17.34 22.38
CA ARG A 872 42.39 -16.68 21.64
C ARG A 872 42.45 -17.07 20.17
N GLN A 873 41.40 -17.69 19.68
CA GLN A 873 41.20 -17.96 18.25
C GLN A 873 40.10 -17.04 17.71
N LYS A 874 40.33 -16.51 16.51
CA LYS A 874 39.41 -15.61 15.82
C LYS A 874 38.93 -16.27 14.54
N VAL A 875 37.62 -16.25 14.34
CA VAL A 875 37.00 -16.73 13.11
C VAL A 875 36.00 -15.70 12.62
N MET A 876 36.15 -15.30 11.36
CA MET A 876 35.15 -14.47 10.69
C MET A 876 34.08 -15.36 10.06
N TYR A 877 32.82 -15.05 10.31
CA TYR A 877 31.69 -15.68 9.63
C TYR A 877 30.89 -14.62 8.91
N SER A 878 30.63 -14.82 7.63
CA SER A 878 29.68 -13.99 6.89
C SER A 878 28.45 -14.82 6.67
N MET A 879 27.35 -14.44 7.32
CA MET A 879 26.08 -15.11 7.14
C MET A 879 25.63 -14.97 5.67
N PRO A 880 25.35 -16.09 4.97
CA PRO A 880 24.92 -16.03 3.59
C PRO A 880 23.58 -15.29 3.48
N ILE A 881 23.42 -14.56 2.37
CA ILE A 881 22.12 -14.02 1.98
C ILE A 881 21.34 -15.08 1.18
N PRO A 882 20.00 -15.05 1.19
CA PRO A 882 19.20 -15.95 0.37
C PRO A 882 19.52 -15.78 -1.12
N THR A 883 19.68 -16.89 -1.84
CA THR A 883 19.79 -16.90 -3.29
C THR A 883 18.41 -16.97 -3.91
N LEU A 884 18.06 -15.96 -4.71
CA LEU A 884 16.82 -15.93 -5.46
C LEU A 884 16.98 -16.50 -6.86
N THR A 885 15.98 -17.24 -7.29
CA THR A 885 15.80 -17.71 -8.67
C THR A 885 14.35 -17.46 -9.09
N HIS A 886 14.13 -17.17 -10.37
CA HIS A 886 12.78 -16.95 -10.89
C HIS A 886 12.61 -17.59 -12.27
N GLY A 887 11.37 -17.97 -12.59
CA GLY A 887 10.98 -18.37 -13.94
C GLY A 887 10.99 -17.18 -14.91
N PRO A 888 10.82 -17.42 -16.22
CA PRO A 888 10.82 -16.36 -17.22
C PRO A 888 9.72 -15.32 -16.91
N ILE A 889 10.12 -14.05 -16.85
CA ILE A 889 9.20 -12.90 -16.71
C ILE A 889 9.21 -12.18 -18.06
N PRO A 890 8.07 -12.08 -18.76
CA PRO A 890 8.03 -11.47 -20.10
C PRO A 890 8.28 -9.97 -20.02
N GLU A 891 9.01 -9.41 -20.98
CA GLU A 891 9.21 -7.95 -21.09
C GLU A 891 7.95 -7.23 -21.58
N THR A 892 7.13 -7.91 -22.39
CA THR A 892 5.86 -7.41 -22.92
C THR A 892 4.78 -8.48 -22.84
N THR A 893 3.54 -8.09 -22.61
CA THR A 893 2.39 -9.01 -22.60
C THR A 893 1.12 -8.33 -23.09
N LYS A 894 0.19 -9.12 -23.64
CA LYS A 894 -1.17 -8.68 -23.99
C LYS A 894 -2.23 -9.12 -22.97
N ASN A 895 -1.84 -9.89 -21.97
CA ASN A 895 -2.74 -10.34 -20.90
C ASN A 895 -2.72 -9.32 -19.77
N SER A 896 -3.89 -9.01 -19.19
CA SER A 896 -4.03 -8.11 -18.03
C SER A 896 -3.43 -8.65 -16.73
N SER A 897 -2.84 -9.84 -16.76
CA SER A 897 -2.12 -10.44 -15.64
C SER A 897 -0.99 -11.33 -16.12
N ILE A 898 0.05 -11.49 -15.29
CA ILE A 898 1.11 -12.48 -15.48
C ILE A 898 1.29 -13.31 -14.21
N THR A 899 1.79 -14.53 -14.36
CA THR A 899 2.15 -15.38 -13.23
C THR A 899 3.67 -15.45 -13.11
N ILE A 900 4.20 -15.12 -11.94
CA ILE A 900 5.63 -15.16 -11.64
C ILE A 900 5.92 -16.29 -10.68
N SER A 901 6.80 -17.19 -11.09
CA SER A 901 7.31 -18.26 -10.22
C SER A 901 8.68 -17.87 -9.67
N VAL A 902 8.84 -17.90 -8.35
CA VAL A 902 10.06 -17.50 -7.64
C VAL A 902 10.43 -18.57 -6.63
N SER A 903 11.71 -18.90 -6.52
CA SER A 903 12.25 -19.76 -5.47
C SER A 903 13.46 -19.11 -4.82
N ALA A 904 13.50 -19.17 -3.48
CA ALA A 904 14.61 -18.72 -2.67
C ALA A 904 15.24 -19.92 -1.97
N LYS A 905 16.57 -19.99 -1.98
CA LYS A 905 17.36 -21.00 -1.24
C LYS A 905 18.37 -20.31 -0.36
N ASP A 906 18.48 -20.77 0.88
CA ASP A 906 19.50 -20.32 1.82
C ASP A 906 20.09 -21.56 2.50
N THR A 907 21.41 -21.55 2.73
CA THR A 907 22.14 -22.67 3.33
C THR A 907 21.74 -22.90 4.79
N ASN A 908 21.31 -21.85 5.49
CA ASN A 908 20.95 -21.87 6.91
C ASN A 908 19.45 -21.67 7.17
N ASP A 909 18.65 -21.38 6.13
CA ASP A 909 17.20 -21.26 6.22
C ASP A 909 16.52 -22.09 5.11
N PRO A 910 15.87 -23.21 5.46
CA PRO A 910 15.24 -24.08 4.47
C PRO A 910 13.99 -23.45 3.82
N SER A 911 13.47 -22.33 4.34
CA SER A 911 12.25 -21.70 3.79
C SER A 911 12.31 -20.16 3.89
N PRO A 912 13.20 -19.50 3.12
CA PRO A 912 13.29 -18.04 3.13
C PRO A 912 11.98 -17.39 2.67
N THR A 913 11.61 -16.27 3.29
CA THR A 913 10.40 -15.52 2.95
C THR A 913 10.59 -14.70 1.69
N ILE A 914 9.68 -14.82 0.72
CA ILE A 914 9.72 -14.13 -0.57
C ILE A 914 8.80 -12.92 -0.55
N TYR A 915 9.29 -11.81 -1.10
CA TYR A 915 8.60 -10.54 -1.23
C TYR A 915 8.50 -10.13 -2.70
N ILE A 916 7.31 -9.71 -3.12
CA ILE A 916 7.05 -9.11 -4.44
C ILE A 916 6.42 -7.74 -4.22
N ASN A 917 7.00 -6.69 -4.79
CA ASN A 917 6.57 -5.28 -4.64
C ASN A 917 6.40 -4.87 -3.16
N GLY A 918 7.28 -5.37 -2.29
CA GLY A 918 7.27 -5.07 -0.85
C GLY A 918 6.28 -5.89 -0.02
N GLN A 919 5.43 -6.72 -0.62
CA GLN A 919 4.51 -7.61 0.09
C GLN A 919 5.07 -9.02 0.23
N SER A 920 4.93 -9.63 1.42
CA SER A 920 5.28 -11.04 1.64
C SER A 920 4.25 -11.93 0.95
N VAL A 921 4.71 -12.80 0.03
CA VAL A 921 3.84 -13.62 -0.82
C VAL A 921 3.95 -15.12 -0.55
N GLY A 922 4.97 -15.56 0.19
CA GLY A 922 5.17 -16.98 0.52
C GLY A 922 6.59 -17.30 1.00
N GLN A 923 6.91 -18.58 1.14
CA GLN A 923 8.22 -19.06 1.60
C GLN A 923 8.77 -20.16 0.68
N GLY A 924 10.10 -20.19 0.48
CA GLY A 924 10.83 -21.24 -0.26
C GLY A 924 10.61 -21.24 -1.78
N SER A 925 9.39 -21.53 -2.23
CA SER A 925 9.02 -21.49 -3.66
C SER A 925 7.54 -21.15 -3.80
N ILE A 926 7.23 -20.15 -4.63
CA ILE A 926 5.86 -19.65 -4.82
C ILE A 926 5.60 -19.31 -6.28
N SER A 927 4.33 -19.38 -6.68
CA SER A 927 3.83 -18.85 -7.94
C SER A 927 2.74 -17.84 -7.64
N GLN A 928 2.94 -16.58 -8.05
CA GLN A 928 2.05 -15.47 -7.74
C GLN A 928 1.54 -14.82 -9.03
N THR A 929 0.22 -14.65 -9.14
CA THR A 929 -0.38 -13.87 -10.23
C THR A 929 -0.40 -12.39 -9.87
N ILE A 930 0.06 -11.55 -10.80
CA ILE A 930 0.13 -10.10 -10.69
C ILE A 930 -0.75 -9.50 -11.79
N ASN A 931 -1.72 -8.67 -11.39
CA ASN A 931 -2.53 -7.90 -12.33
C ASN A 931 -1.73 -6.68 -12.81
N LEU A 932 -1.82 -6.39 -14.10
CA LEU A 932 -1.06 -5.32 -14.76
C LEU A 932 -1.99 -4.16 -15.13
N VAL A 933 -1.47 -2.94 -15.01
CA VAL A 933 -2.09 -1.73 -15.59
C VAL A 933 -1.51 -1.48 -16.98
N ALA A 934 -2.29 -0.89 -17.89
CA ALA A 934 -1.81 -0.60 -19.25
C ALA A 934 -0.54 0.28 -19.20
N GLY A 935 0.48 -0.09 -19.98
CA GLY A 935 1.80 0.56 -19.93
C GLY A 935 2.84 -0.23 -19.12
N GLU A 936 3.81 0.45 -18.53
CA GLU A 936 4.94 -0.15 -17.81
C GLU A 936 4.58 -0.52 -16.36
N ASN A 937 4.89 -1.75 -15.97
CA ASN A 937 4.64 -2.27 -14.62
C ASN A 937 5.98 -2.71 -14.00
N PRO A 938 6.57 -1.91 -13.08
CA PRO A 938 7.78 -2.34 -12.37
C PRO A 938 7.46 -3.42 -11.34
N ILE A 939 8.34 -4.41 -11.27
CA ILE A 939 8.23 -5.59 -10.40
C ILE A 939 9.56 -5.74 -9.65
N GLU A 940 9.50 -5.66 -8.33
CA GLU A 940 10.65 -5.90 -7.45
C GLU A 940 10.47 -7.20 -6.69
N ILE A 941 11.48 -8.08 -6.74
CA ILE A 941 11.49 -9.38 -6.05
C ILE A 941 12.68 -9.43 -5.09
N LYS A 942 12.42 -9.77 -3.82
CA LYS A 942 13.43 -9.98 -2.77
C LYS A 942 13.11 -11.21 -1.93
N ALA A 943 14.10 -11.79 -1.27
CA ALA A 943 13.89 -12.80 -0.25
C ALA A 943 14.63 -12.42 1.03
N GLY A 944 14.06 -12.75 2.18
CA GLY A 944 14.67 -12.59 3.50
C GLY A 944 14.72 -13.92 4.24
N ASN A 945 15.85 -14.24 4.86
CA ASN A 945 15.94 -15.39 5.76
C ASN A 945 15.47 -15.04 7.18
N ASN A 946 15.26 -16.07 8.00
CA ASN A 946 14.85 -15.96 9.40
C ASN A 946 15.89 -15.26 10.31
N PHE A 947 17.06 -14.92 9.79
CA PHE A 947 18.12 -14.17 10.49
C PHE A 947 18.19 -12.69 10.06
N GLY A 948 17.24 -12.23 9.24
CA GLY A 948 17.12 -10.82 8.84
C GLY A 948 18.05 -10.38 7.70
N LYS A 949 18.72 -11.31 7.01
CA LYS A 949 19.48 -11.01 5.80
C LYS A 949 18.58 -11.05 4.57
N MET A 950 18.75 -10.06 3.70
CA MET A 950 17.98 -9.91 2.46
C MET A 950 18.83 -10.24 1.24
N SER A 951 18.24 -10.88 0.25
CA SER A 951 18.83 -11.07 -1.07
C SER A 951 19.01 -9.75 -1.80
N ASP A 952 19.80 -9.77 -2.88
CA ASP A 952 19.74 -8.72 -3.89
C ASP A 952 18.33 -8.59 -4.46
N THR A 953 18.01 -7.37 -4.92
CA THR A 953 16.69 -7.05 -5.48
C THR A 953 16.68 -7.29 -6.97
N ILE A 954 15.81 -8.19 -7.43
CA ILE A 954 15.56 -8.37 -8.85
C ILE A 954 14.50 -7.37 -9.27
N LYS A 955 14.87 -6.43 -10.15
CA LYS A 955 13.94 -5.47 -10.75
C LYS A 955 13.65 -5.86 -12.20
N LYS A 956 12.38 -5.95 -12.55
CA LYS A 956 11.90 -6.19 -13.91
C LYS A 956 10.79 -5.18 -14.24
N THR A 957 10.68 -4.83 -15.50
CA THR A 957 9.56 -4.01 -15.99
C THR A 957 8.82 -4.80 -17.04
N VAL A 958 7.50 -4.94 -16.86
CA VAL A 958 6.63 -5.63 -17.82
C VAL A 958 5.73 -4.59 -18.47
N LYS A 959 5.82 -4.47 -19.80
CA LYS A 959 4.93 -3.60 -20.58
C LYS A 959 3.65 -4.37 -20.95
N TYR A 960 2.54 -3.98 -20.37
CA TYR A 960 1.22 -4.47 -20.75
C TYR A 960 0.67 -3.60 -21.89
N ASP A 961 0.65 -4.18 -23.09
CA ASP A 961 0.00 -3.60 -24.26
C ASP A 961 -1.27 -4.42 -24.53
N PRO A 962 -2.46 -3.95 -24.13
CA PRO A 962 -3.70 -4.70 -24.32
C PRO A 962 -3.97 -5.08 -25.78
N GLY A 963 -3.24 -4.52 -26.73
CA GLY A 963 -3.43 -4.73 -28.15
C GLY A 963 -4.75 -4.13 -28.59
N SER A 964 -4.73 -3.23 -29.56
CA SER A 964 -5.97 -2.94 -30.28
C SER A 964 -6.49 -4.26 -30.85
N ALA A 965 -7.65 -4.69 -30.37
CA ALA A 965 -8.36 -5.78 -30.99
C ALA A 965 -8.56 -5.39 -32.46
N ALA A 966 -7.80 -6.03 -33.35
CA ALA A 966 -8.14 -6.09 -34.75
C ALA A 966 -9.50 -6.78 -34.80
N ALA A 967 -10.54 -5.95 -34.86
CA ALA A 967 -11.89 -6.38 -35.17
C ALA A 967 -11.82 -7.07 -36.54
N LYS A 968 -11.83 -8.40 -36.54
CA LYS A 968 -12.32 -9.15 -37.69
C LYS A 968 -13.81 -8.81 -37.84
N LYS A 969 -14.10 -7.87 -38.74
CA LYS A 969 -15.33 -7.79 -39.51
C LYS A 969 -14.97 -7.31 -40.92
#